data_AF-A0A946N5D0-F1
#
_entry.id   AF-A0A946N5D0-F1
#
_cell.length_a   1.000
_cell.length_b   1.000
_cell.length_c   1.000
_cell.angle_alpha   90.00
_cell.angle_beta   90.00
_cell.angle_gamma   90.00
#
_symmetry.space_group_name_H-M   'P 1'
#
loop_
_entity.id
_entity.type
_entity.pdbx_description
1 polymer ?
#
loop_
_entity_poly.entity_id
_entity_poly.type
_entity_poly.pdbx_seq_one_letter_code
_entity_poly.pdbx_strand_id
1 'polypeptide(L)'
;MSVISDTYLKLHAKWSLQRTVAELLSKRWMEPAVPFIMMLGVIVFCAVAIPNYLTLDNLTDTSSQFAEFGFVVLAMTVVLVVGGIDLSVGAIFAMADFIALVLFNVYELPIGLVVILVLLSGGLLGAINGFLIGYLKLGAFLTTLVTLIIIRATFDLTAPTFAIDIATSYNESAAWEFLGEGTLWGIPANVCILMVIAVIGHALLSRSRPGWHIAAIGSNRKAARHAGIPINRTIFWTYVLSGMLCSLGGLMYAARLNSSASNTGDGLEVMALTAAVLGGVSLAGGKGSVGRALIGATTILVLINGLVRLGVTGGPTFALEGLIMLVAVGIDVKWMKNKNKAISKIYVVPALLDLGELPDATENSDSIYAQNDALTNAEPIGLGKVDGPEDVILDRQGRIYTGTREGWIMRLSGENFEDVEVFARIGGRPLGLAFDRDENLLVCVGGMGVYGVRPDGEVFKVTDETNRTRWKIADDSRLRLADDLDIAPDGKIYFSEATTRYEMHSWAMDGLEGRGNGRIICHDPATGQTRTLIRNLMFPNGICLAHDGQSIFFALTWICQIKRYWIAGPKKGTVETVIENLPGNPDNINRSSDGNYWLAMTGMRTPAYDLAMRMPGFRTRMVKRVPPDEWLYSNINNGSVIKFTAEGEVLASYWDKSAENHPAITSMREHRGYLYLGGLMNNRIGRIPLPDADPTWDSSDSYWGPKA
;
A
#
# COMPACT_ATOMS: atom_id res chain seq x y z
N MET A 1 32.78 23.04 -15.88
CA MET A 1 32.15 22.18 -14.84
C MET A 1 30.61 22.30 -14.78
N SER A 2 29.93 23.01 -15.69
CA SER A 2 28.46 23.25 -15.63
C SER A 2 27.59 22.23 -16.40
N VAL A 3 28.07 21.68 -17.52
CA VAL A 3 27.27 20.78 -18.38
C VAL A 3 27.06 19.37 -17.80
N ILE A 4 28.05 18.88 -17.04
CA ILE A 4 27.96 17.58 -16.35
C ILE A 4 26.96 17.63 -15.19
N SER A 5 26.80 18.79 -14.55
CA SER A 5 25.84 19.01 -13.45
C SER A 5 24.40 18.92 -13.94
N ASP A 6 24.04 19.62 -15.02
CA ASP A 6 22.66 19.64 -15.52
C ASP A 6 22.19 18.30 -16.10
N THR A 7 23.08 17.61 -16.82
CA THR A 7 22.78 16.29 -17.37
C THR A 7 22.61 15.27 -16.23
N TYR A 8 23.47 15.33 -15.21
CA TYR A 8 23.36 14.50 -14.01
C TYR A 8 22.09 14.84 -13.21
N LEU A 9 21.72 16.12 -13.04
CA LEU A 9 20.49 16.54 -12.37
C LEU A 9 19.23 16.07 -13.12
N LYS A 10 19.20 16.18 -14.45
CA LYS A 10 18.11 15.66 -15.31
C LYS A 10 18.03 14.13 -15.27
N LEU A 11 19.17 13.44 -15.30
CA LEU A 11 19.24 11.98 -15.15
C LEU A 11 18.81 11.52 -13.76
N HIS A 12 19.25 12.19 -12.69
CA HIS A 12 18.87 11.90 -11.32
C HIS A 12 17.39 12.19 -11.07
N ALA A 13 16.85 13.27 -11.65
CA ALA A 13 15.42 13.60 -11.66
C ALA A 13 14.59 12.54 -12.40
N LYS A 14 15.12 11.93 -13.46
CA LYS A 14 14.42 10.90 -14.25
C LYS A 14 14.59 9.48 -13.69
N TRP A 15 15.74 9.16 -13.12
CA TRP A 15 16.12 7.84 -12.62
C TRP A 15 16.70 7.96 -11.21
N SER A 16 15.90 7.57 -10.21
CA SER A 16 16.38 7.42 -8.84
C SER A 16 16.37 5.93 -8.48
N LEU A 17 17.56 5.36 -8.30
CA LEU A 17 17.72 4.01 -7.76
C LEU A 17 17.02 3.92 -6.39
N GLN A 18 17.15 4.97 -5.58
CA GLN A 18 16.49 5.07 -4.28
C GLN A 18 14.96 4.97 -4.40
N ARG A 19 14.35 5.65 -5.39
CA ARG A 19 12.91 5.55 -5.66
C ARG A 19 12.51 4.14 -6.08
N THR A 20 13.27 3.52 -6.99
CA THR A 20 12.99 2.17 -7.48
C THR A 20 13.08 1.15 -6.33
N VAL A 21 14.11 1.28 -5.48
CA VAL A 21 14.28 0.46 -4.27
C VAL A 21 13.15 0.71 -3.28
N ALA A 22 12.73 1.96 -3.06
CA ALA A 22 11.61 2.27 -2.17
C ALA A 22 10.28 1.68 -2.69
N GLU A 23 10.03 1.80 -3.99
CA GLU A 23 8.87 1.19 -4.65
C GLU A 23 8.89 -0.34 -4.53
N LEU A 24 10.05 -0.97 -4.72
CA LEU A 24 10.23 -2.41 -4.49
C LEU A 24 9.95 -2.76 -3.03
N LEU A 25 10.64 -2.14 -2.07
CA LEU A 25 10.48 -2.42 -0.64
C LEU A 25 9.05 -2.16 -0.12
N SER A 26 8.28 -1.30 -0.79
CA SER A 26 6.87 -1.08 -0.48
C SER A 26 5.97 -2.26 -0.85
N LYS A 27 6.40 -3.15 -1.75
CA LYS A 27 5.60 -4.31 -2.18
C LYS A 27 5.60 -5.41 -1.12
N ARG A 28 4.41 -5.99 -0.88
CA ARG A 28 4.21 -7.09 0.07
C ARG A 28 5.06 -8.33 -0.22
N TRP A 29 5.37 -8.60 -1.50
CA TRP A 29 6.20 -9.74 -1.89
C TRP A 29 7.70 -9.51 -1.66
N MET A 30 8.12 -8.27 -1.40
CA MET A 30 9.50 -7.91 -1.03
C MET A 30 9.78 -8.07 0.47
N GLU A 31 8.74 -8.30 1.27
CA GLU A 31 8.88 -8.47 2.72
C GLU A 31 9.89 -9.57 3.14
N PRO A 32 9.99 -10.74 2.46
CA PRO A 32 10.99 -11.75 2.77
C PRO A 32 12.35 -11.50 2.09
N ALA A 33 12.61 -10.34 1.48
CA ALA A 33 13.88 -10.13 0.76
C ALA A 33 15.11 -10.25 1.67
N VAL A 34 15.05 -9.70 2.88
CA VAL A 34 16.14 -9.80 3.87
C VAL A 34 16.44 -11.26 4.25
N PRO A 35 15.46 -12.06 4.73
CA PRO A 35 15.74 -13.46 5.08
C PRO A 35 16.11 -14.32 3.87
N PHE A 36 15.57 -14.03 2.68
CA PHE A 36 15.97 -14.72 1.46
C PHE A 36 17.44 -14.46 1.09
N ILE A 37 17.91 -13.22 1.15
CA ILE A 37 19.32 -12.87 0.89
C ILE A 37 20.23 -13.55 1.91
N MET A 38 19.83 -13.58 3.18
CA MET A 38 20.57 -14.26 4.24
C MET A 38 20.62 -15.78 4.00
N MET A 39 19.51 -16.42 3.61
CA MET A 39 19.48 -17.83 3.21
C MET A 39 20.51 -18.12 2.11
N LEU A 40 20.53 -17.31 1.05
CA LEU A 40 21.52 -17.43 -0.02
C LEU A 40 22.95 -17.25 0.50
N GLY A 41 23.18 -16.28 1.40
CA GLY A 41 24.47 -16.06 2.04
C GLY A 41 24.97 -17.28 2.83
N VAL A 42 24.08 -17.93 3.60
CA VAL A 42 24.40 -19.16 4.35
C VAL A 42 24.73 -20.32 3.40
N ILE A 43 23.93 -20.52 2.34
CA ILE A 43 24.19 -21.56 1.34
C ILE A 43 25.55 -21.35 0.67
N VAL A 44 25.85 -20.11 0.23
CA VAL A 44 27.13 -19.77 -0.39
C VAL A 44 28.29 -19.97 0.58
N PHE A 45 28.12 -19.56 1.85
CA PHE A 45 29.12 -19.78 2.88
C PHE A 45 29.42 -21.27 3.08
N CYS A 46 28.41 -22.11 3.27
CA CYS A 46 28.59 -23.56 3.44
C CYS A 46 29.22 -24.21 2.19
N ALA A 47 28.81 -23.78 0.99
CA ALA A 47 29.37 -24.28 -0.27
C ALA A 47 30.87 -23.97 -0.43
N VAL A 48 31.33 -22.84 0.10
CA VAL A 48 32.75 -22.44 0.05
C VAL A 48 33.56 -23.02 1.22
N ALA A 49 32.98 -23.06 2.42
CA ALA A 49 33.68 -23.46 3.64
C ALA A 49 33.82 -24.99 3.79
N ILE A 50 32.91 -25.77 3.22
CA ILE A 50 32.84 -27.22 3.41
C ILE A 50 33.13 -27.91 2.07
N PRO A 51 34.22 -28.69 1.98
CA PRO A 51 34.51 -29.47 0.78
C PRO A 51 33.36 -30.42 0.46
N ASN A 52 33.04 -30.57 -0.83
CA ASN A 52 32.00 -31.48 -1.33
C ASN A 52 30.58 -31.21 -0.77
N TYR A 53 30.29 -29.99 -0.29
CA TYR A 53 28.97 -29.67 0.25
C TYR A 53 27.84 -29.75 -0.79
N LEU A 54 28.13 -29.46 -2.07
CA LEU A 54 27.15 -29.49 -3.15
C LEU A 54 27.10 -30.82 -3.91
N THR A 55 27.60 -31.92 -3.33
CA THR A 55 27.43 -33.25 -3.93
C THR A 55 25.97 -33.67 -3.94
N LEU A 56 25.57 -34.48 -4.93
CA LEU A 56 24.20 -34.94 -5.06
C LEU A 56 23.73 -35.70 -3.82
N ASP A 57 24.60 -36.53 -3.24
CA ASP A 57 24.30 -37.28 -2.02
C ASP A 57 23.98 -36.36 -0.84
N ASN A 58 24.84 -35.36 -0.57
CA ASN A 58 24.58 -34.42 0.53
C ASN A 58 23.35 -33.55 0.28
N LEU A 59 23.10 -33.15 -0.97
CA LEU A 59 21.90 -32.40 -1.33
C LEU A 59 20.65 -33.24 -1.13
N THR A 60 20.69 -34.52 -1.48
CA THR A 60 19.59 -35.48 -1.29
C THR A 60 19.32 -35.66 0.20
N ASP A 61 20.34 -35.97 1.00
CA ASP A 61 20.22 -36.13 2.46
C ASP A 61 19.70 -34.86 3.15
N THR A 62 20.26 -33.70 2.80
CA THR A 62 19.85 -32.41 3.36
C THR A 62 18.41 -32.08 2.94
N SER A 63 18.01 -32.41 1.71
CA SER A 63 16.65 -32.19 1.24
C SER A 63 15.62 -33.09 1.96
N SER A 64 15.97 -34.34 2.24
CA SER A 64 15.13 -35.24 3.04
C SER A 64 14.92 -34.72 4.46
N GLN A 65 15.99 -34.27 5.13
CA GLN A 65 15.88 -33.64 6.45
C GLN A 65 15.09 -32.32 6.40
N PHE A 66 15.22 -31.56 5.30
CA PHE A 66 14.41 -30.37 5.06
C PHE A 66 12.93 -30.68 4.93
N ALA A 67 12.57 -31.80 4.31
CA ALA A 67 11.17 -32.22 4.23
C ALA A 67 10.58 -32.43 5.64
N GLU A 68 11.25 -33.24 6.45
CA GLU A 68 10.86 -33.59 7.82
C GLU A 68 10.74 -32.34 8.71
N PHE A 69 11.77 -31.50 8.72
CA PHE A 69 11.78 -30.25 9.48
C PHE A 69 10.77 -29.24 8.91
N GLY A 70 10.62 -29.18 7.60
CA GLY A 70 9.70 -28.27 6.91
C GLY A 70 8.25 -28.46 7.35
N PHE A 71 7.79 -29.70 7.57
CA PHE A 71 6.46 -29.95 8.13
C PHE A 71 6.28 -29.32 9.51
N VAL A 72 7.26 -29.45 10.38
CA VAL A 72 7.26 -28.87 11.74
C VAL A 72 7.28 -27.34 11.68
N VAL A 73 8.06 -26.75 10.77
CA VAL A 73 8.09 -25.29 10.58
C VAL A 73 6.76 -24.76 10.01
N LEU A 74 6.10 -25.51 9.12
CA LEU A 74 4.76 -25.17 8.64
C LEU A 74 3.71 -25.28 9.76
N ALA A 75 3.80 -26.31 10.61
CA ALA A 75 2.96 -26.48 11.80
C ALA A 75 3.07 -25.26 12.73
N MET A 76 4.30 -24.91 13.11
CA MET A 76 4.61 -23.73 13.92
C MET A 76 4.12 -22.45 13.25
N THR A 77 4.30 -22.31 11.94
CA THR A 77 3.86 -21.11 11.19
C THR A 77 2.35 -20.88 11.28
N VAL A 78 1.53 -21.92 11.13
CA VAL A 78 0.07 -21.79 11.23
C VAL A 78 -0.33 -21.26 12.62
N VAL A 79 0.30 -21.78 13.67
CA VAL A 79 0.02 -21.37 15.06
C VAL A 79 0.52 -19.95 15.34
N LEU A 80 1.70 -19.58 14.84
CA LEU A 80 2.22 -18.21 14.98
C LEU A 80 1.32 -17.20 14.29
N VAL A 81 0.80 -17.50 13.09
CA VAL A 81 -0.07 -16.57 12.35
C VAL A 81 -1.37 -16.28 13.11
N VAL A 82 -1.94 -17.23 13.86
CA VAL A 82 -3.13 -16.96 14.71
C VAL A 82 -2.78 -16.20 16.00
N GLY A 83 -1.50 -15.97 16.27
CA GLY A 83 -0.99 -15.33 17.49
C GLY A 83 -0.93 -16.29 18.68
N GLY A 84 -0.67 -17.58 18.42
CA GLY A 84 -0.33 -18.58 19.42
C GLY A 84 1.14 -18.99 19.33
N ILE A 85 1.58 -19.87 20.22
CA ILE A 85 2.86 -20.59 20.14
C ILE A 85 2.55 -22.05 20.48
N ASP A 86 3.17 -22.99 19.77
CA ASP A 86 3.05 -24.42 20.05
C ASP A 86 4.43 -25.01 20.33
N LEU A 87 4.79 -25.08 21.61
CA LEU A 87 6.04 -25.71 22.01
C LEU A 87 5.98 -27.23 21.93
N SER A 88 4.80 -27.85 21.84
CA SER A 88 4.68 -29.31 21.84
C SER A 88 5.06 -29.99 20.53
N VAL A 89 5.36 -29.21 19.48
CA VAL A 89 5.63 -29.72 18.12
C VAL A 89 6.74 -30.76 18.06
N GLY A 90 7.83 -30.61 18.83
CA GLY A 90 8.93 -31.58 18.89
C GLY A 90 8.52 -32.89 19.57
N ALA A 91 7.77 -32.80 20.66
CA ALA A 91 7.24 -33.97 21.37
C ALA A 91 6.18 -34.72 20.56
N ILE A 92 5.30 -34.01 19.82
CA ILE A 92 4.33 -34.63 18.91
C ILE A 92 5.05 -35.33 17.76
N PHE A 93 6.11 -34.72 17.21
CA PHE A 93 6.93 -35.34 16.18
C PHE A 93 7.55 -36.66 16.66
N ALA A 94 8.16 -36.67 17.85
CA ALA A 94 8.76 -37.87 18.45
C ALA A 94 7.72 -38.96 18.74
N MET A 95 6.57 -38.58 19.28
CA MET A 95 5.48 -39.52 19.53
C MET A 95 4.93 -40.12 18.23
N ALA A 96 4.83 -39.33 17.16
CA ALA A 96 4.39 -39.80 15.86
C ALA A 96 5.38 -40.77 15.20
N ASP A 97 6.69 -40.49 15.30
CA ASP A 97 7.76 -41.39 14.89
C ASP A 97 7.63 -42.76 15.58
N PHE A 98 7.55 -42.75 16.92
CA PHE A 98 7.36 -43.96 17.72
C PHE A 98 6.08 -44.73 17.35
N ILE A 99 4.93 -44.05 17.28
CA ILE A 99 3.65 -44.68 16.93
C ILE A 99 3.72 -45.28 15.51
N ALA A 100 4.34 -44.58 14.55
CA ALA A 100 4.48 -45.10 13.19
C ALA A 100 5.27 -46.41 13.18
N LEU A 101 6.42 -46.46 13.87
CA LEU A 101 7.25 -47.65 13.96
C LEU A 101 6.56 -48.79 14.71
N VAL A 102 5.84 -48.52 15.80
CA VAL A 102 5.10 -49.57 16.52
C VAL A 102 3.97 -50.14 15.65
N LEU A 103 3.18 -49.29 14.99
CA LEU A 103 2.08 -49.76 14.16
C LEU A 103 2.56 -50.52 12.92
N PHE A 104 3.67 -50.09 12.31
CA PHE A 104 4.21 -50.72 11.12
C PHE A 104 5.08 -51.95 11.44
N ASN A 105 6.05 -51.85 12.35
CA ASN A 105 7.02 -52.92 12.60
C ASN A 105 6.54 -53.95 13.64
N VAL A 106 5.76 -53.55 14.65
CA VAL A 106 5.36 -54.46 15.74
C VAL A 106 3.98 -55.05 15.49
N TYR A 107 3.01 -54.21 15.10
CA TYR A 107 1.65 -54.65 14.81
C TYR A 107 1.42 -55.00 13.33
N GLU A 108 2.44 -54.84 12.48
CA GLU A 108 2.43 -55.21 11.05
C GLU A 108 1.21 -54.69 10.27
N LEU A 109 0.72 -53.49 10.64
CA LEU A 109 -0.46 -52.93 9.99
C LEU A 109 -0.15 -52.44 8.56
N PRO A 110 -1.13 -52.50 7.64
CA PRO A 110 -0.97 -51.93 6.31
C PRO A 110 -0.65 -50.44 6.35
N ILE A 111 0.27 -49.98 5.52
CA ILE A 111 0.78 -48.58 5.53
C ILE A 111 -0.34 -47.55 5.45
N GLY A 112 -1.37 -47.77 4.62
CA GLY A 112 -2.48 -46.84 4.51
C GLY A 112 -3.19 -46.60 5.85
N LEU A 113 -3.29 -47.64 6.68
CA LEU A 113 -3.85 -47.54 8.04
C LEU A 113 -2.86 -46.86 8.99
N VAL A 114 -1.56 -47.18 8.91
CA VAL A 114 -0.50 -46.54 9.69
C VAL A 114 -0.51 -45.02 9.48
N VAL A 115 -0.52 -44.56 8.22
CA VAL A 115 -0.55 -43.14 7.87
C VAL A 115 -1.75 -42.45 8.51
N ILE A 116 -2.95 -43.03 8.40
CA ILE A 116 -4.17 -42.45 8.97
C ILE A 116 -4.09 -42.38 10.50
N LEU A 117 -3.68 -43.46 11.15
CA LEU A 117 -3.63 -43.53 12.61
C LEU A 117 -2.58 -42.57 13.20
N VAL A 118 -1.42 -42.42 12.54
CA VAL A 118 -0.37 -41.49 12.96
C VAL A 118 -0.82 -40.04 12.79
N LEU A 119 -1.49 -39.70 11.68
CA LEU A 119 -2.03 -38.35 11.50
C LEU A 119 -3.16 -38.04 12.50
N LEU A 120 -3.99 -39.03 12.82
CA LEU A 120 -5.05 -38.89 13.83
C LEU A 120 -4.48 -38.73 15.24
N SER A 121 -3.40 -39.43 15.59
CA SER A 121 -2.76 -39.28 16.90
C SER A 121 -2.15 -37.89 17.06
N GLY A 122 -1.43 -37.38 16.05
CA GLY A 122 -0.94 -36.01 16.02
C GLY A 122 -2.07 -34.98 16.09
N GLY A 123 -3.12 -35.17 15.29
CA GLY A 123 -4.32 -34.33 15.32
C GLY A 123 -5.04 -34.33 16.68
N LEU A 124 -5.07 -35.47 17.39
CA LEU A 124 -5.64 -35.58 18.73
C LEU A 124 -4.83 -34.81 19.76
N LEU A 125 -3.49 -34.95 19.75
CA LEU A 125 -2.60 -34.19 20.64
C LEU A 125 -2.73 -32.68 20.36
N GLY A 126 -2.80 -32.30 19.09
CA GLY A 126 -3.12 -30.94 18.66
C GLY A 126 -4.50 -30.46 19.11
N ALA A 127 -5.52 -31.34 19.09
CA ALA A 127 -6.87 -31.03 19.55
C ALA A 127 -6.92 -30.76 21.06
N ILE A 128 -6.13 -31.47 21.86
CA ILE A 128 -5.99 -31.20 23.30
C ILE A 128 -5.49 -29.76 23.49
N ASN A 129 -4.39 -29.38 22.84
CA ASN A 129 -3.87 -28.02 22.91
C ASN A 129 -4.87 -26.98 22.38
N GLY A 130 -5.49 -27.25 21.23
CA GLY A 130 -6.50 -26.40 20.63
C GLY A 130 -7.72 -26.19 21.52
N PHE A 131 -8.12 -27.21 22.29
CA PHE A 131 -9.24 -27.12 23.22
C PHE A 131 -8.87 -26.27 24.45
N LEU A 132 -7.72 -26.57 25.07
CA LEU A 132 -7.21 -25.83 26.22
C LEU A 132 -7.02 -24.33 25.91
N ILE A 133 -6.50 -24.01 24.72
CA ILE A 133 -6.17 -22.64 24.34
C ILE A 133 -7.39 -21.93 23.72
N GLY A 134 -8.12 -22.61 22.83
CA GLY A 134 -9.25 -22.03 22.09
C GLY A 134 -10.51 -21.90 22.94
N TYR A 135 -10.84 -22.90 23.77
CA TYR A 135 -12.08 -22.94 24.54
C TYR A 135 -11.88 -22.60 26.01
N LEU A 136 -10.88 -23.17 26.68
CA LEU A 136 -10.57 -22.83 28.08
C LEU A 136 -9.79 -21.52 28.21
N LYS A 137 -9.34 -20.93 27.08
CA LYS A 137 -8.64 -19.64 27.02
C LYS A 137 -7.36 -19.59 27.86
N LEU A 138 -6.69 -20.73 27.99
CA LEU A 138 -5.40 -20.80 28.67
C LEU A 138 -4.30 -20.12 27.83
N GLY A 139 -3.21 -19.70 28.50
CA GLY A 139 -2.07 -19.07 27.83
C GLY A 139 -1.29 -20.07 26.98
N ALA A 140 -1.25 -19.84 25.66
CA ALA A 140 -0.68 -20.78 24.67
C ALA A 140 0.74 -21.27 25.00
N PHE A 141 1.65 -20.37 25.38
CA PHE A 141 3.02 -20.71 25.72
C PHE A 141 3.10 -21.70 26.88
N LEU A 142 2.46 -21.38 28.01
CA LEU A 142 2.51 -22.23 29.21
C LEU A 142 1.77 -23.56 28.98
N THR A 143 0.62 -23.51 28.30
CA THR A 143 -0.17 -24.71 28.00
C THR A 143 0.63 -25.69 27.14
N THR A 144 1.22 -25.21 26.04
CA THR A 144 1.95 -26.09 25.13
C THR A 144 3.28 -26.57 25.72
N LEU A 145 3.91 -25.81 26.60
CA LEU A 145 5.05 -26.26 27.42
C LEU A 145 4.66 -27.43 28.33
N VAL A 146 3.53 -27.32 29.04
CA VAL A 146 3.05 -28.41 29.91
C VAL A 146 2.73 -29.66 29.09
N THR A 147 2.06 -29.52 27.94
CA THR A 147 1.78 -30.67 27.10
C THR A 147 3.03 -31.26 26.47
N LEU A 148 4.05 -30.45 26.12
CA LEU A 148 5.35 -30.94 25.69
C LEU A 148 5.92 -31.89 26.75
N ILE A 149 5.94 -31.47 28.02
CA ILE A 149 6.52 -32.26 29.12
C ILE A 149 5.77 -33.59 29.27
N ILE A 150 4.44 -33.56 29.22
CA ILE A 150 3.61 -34.78 29.37
C ILE A 150 3.81 -35.73 28.19
N ILE A 151 3.74 -35.22 26.95
CA ILE A 151 3.88 -36.03 25.73
C ILE A 151 5.30 -36.61 25.69
N ARG A 152 6.31 -35.81 26.00
CA ARG A 152 7.70 -36.27 26.02
C ARG A 152 7.95 -37.32 27.10
N ALA A 153 7.48 -37.11 28.32
CA ALA A 153 7.58 -38.12 29.37
C ALA A 153 6.88 -39.44 28.98
N THR A 154 5.74 -39.35 28.28
CA THR A 154 5.04 -40.55 27.78
C THR A 154 5.88 -41.28 26.74
N PHE A 155 6.51 -40.56 25.81
CA PHE A 155 7.43 -41.13 24.82
C PHE A 155 8.64 -41.78 25.51
N ASP A 156 9.31 -41.07 26.43
CA ASP A 156 10.51 -41.58 27.12
C ASP A 156 10.23 -42.84 27.96
N LEU A 157 9.00 -42.99 28.48
CA LEU A 157 8.59 -44.17 29.25
C LEU A 157 8.21 -45.37 28.36
N THR A 158 7.71 -45.13 27.15
CA THR A 158 7.13 -46.19 26.29
C THR A 158 8.02 -46.58 25.12
N ALA A 159 8.79 -45.66 24.53
CA ALA A 159 9.67 -45.98 23.41
C ALA A 159 10.70 -47.08 23.75
N PRO A 160 11.37 -47.07 24.91
CA PRO A 160 12.33 -48.12 25.26
C PRO A 160 11.71 -49.52 25.38
N THR A 161 10.42 -49.64 25.72
CA THR A 161 9.78 -50.95 25.92
C THR A 161 9.58 -51.71 24.62
N PHE A 162 9.47 -51.01 23.48
CA PHE A 162 9.31 -51.61 22.14
C PHE A 162 10.59 -51.55 21.30
N ALA A 163 11.70 -51.03 21.83
CA ALA A 163 12.91 -50.78 21.06
C ALA A 163 13.51 -52.06 20.45
N ILE A 164 13.49 -53.18 21.19
CA ILE A 164 13.97 -54.49 20.69
C ILE A 164 13.06 -55.00 19.58
N ASP A 165 11.74 -54.92 19.77
CA ASP A 165 10.75 -55.41 18.79
C ASP A 165 10.85 -54.63 17.48
N ILE A 166 10.99 -53.30 17.56
CA ILE A 166 11.21 -52.43 16.40
C ILE A 166 12.52 -52.79 15.69
N ALA A 167 13.63 -52.97 16.43
CA ALA A 167 14.95 -53.24 15.85
C ALA A 167 15.10 -54.63 15.24
N THR A 168 14.25 -55.59 15.63
CA THR A 168 14.29 -56.98 15.16
C THR A 168 13.18 -57.33 14.17
N SER A 169 12.32 -56.37 13.83
CA SER A 169 11.29 -56.52 12.79
C SER A 169 11.91 -56.65 11.40
N TYR A 170 11.29 -57.48 10.57
CA TYR A 170 11.59 -57.64 9.13
C TYR A 170 10.39 -57.31 8.25
N ASN A 171 9.49 -56.42 8.70
CA ASN A 171 8.33 -56.05 7.90
C ASN A 171 8.74 -55.24 6.67
N GLU A 172 8.64 -55.84 5.48
CA GLU A 172 9.02 -55.22 4.21
C GLU A 172 7.80 -54.67 3.49
N SER A 173 7.91 -53.44 3.00
CA SER A 173 6.88 -52.87 2.14
C SER A 173 7.43 -51.81 1.21
N ALA A 174 7.24 -52.02 -0.08
CA ALA A 174 7.70 -51.09 -1.12
C ALA A 174 7.17 -49.66 -0.92
N ALA A 175 5.96 -49.51 -0.36
CA ALA A 175 5.40 -48.19 -0.09
C ALA A 175 6.02 -47.51 1.16
N TRP A 176 6.51 -48.27 2.15
CA TRP A 176 7.22 -47.73 3.31
C TRP A 176 8.62 -47.28 2.92
N GLU A 177 9.33 -48.12 2.16
CA GLU A 177 10.63 -47.78 1.57
C GLU A 177 10.53 -46.56 0.65
N PHE A 178 9.47 -46.48 -0.16
CA PHE A 178 9.26 -45.32 -1.02
C PHE A 178 9.05 -44.03 -0.22
N LEU A 179 8.38 -44.08 0.94
CA LEU A 179 8.20 -42.89 1.80
C LEU A 179 9.52 -42.46 2.47
N GLY A 180 10.40 -43.41 2.82
CA GLY A 180 11.67 -43.15 3.49
C GLY A 180 12.81 -42.75 2.56
N GLU A 181 13.07 -43.57 1.54
CA GLU A 181 14.25 -43.47 0.66
C GLU A 181 13.89 -43.34 -0.83
N GLY A 182 12.61 -43.46 -1.18
CA GLY A 182 12.14 -43.36 -2.55
C GLY A 182 12.42 -42.00 -3.19
N THR A 183 12.64 -41.99 -4.51
CA THR A 183 12.84 -40.76 -5.29
C THR A 183 11.89 -40.66 -6.48
N LEU A 184 11.48 -39.44 -6.81
CA LEU A 184 10.71 -39.06 -7.99
C LEU A 184 11.55 -38.08 -8.82
N TRP A 185 11.99 -38.50 -10.01
CA TRP A 185 12.87 -37.69 -10.88
C TRP A 185 14.14 -37.17 -10.16
N GLY A 186 14.70 -37.98 -9.25
CA GLY A 186 15.89 -37.62 -8.46
C GLY A 186 15.63 -36.73 -7.25
N ILE A 187 14.36 -36.43 -6.94
CA ILE A 187 13.95 -35.69 -5.74
C ILE A 187 13.38 -36.68 -4.72
N PRO A 188 13.79 -36.63 -3.43
CA PRO A 188 13.20 -37.49 -2.40
C PRO A 188 11.68 -37.37 -2.29
N ALA A 189 11.01 -38.51 -2.08
CA ALA A 189 9.55 -38.58 -2.02
C ALA A 189 8.97 -37.68 -0.91
N ASN A 190 9.61 -37.65 0.27
CA ASN A 190 9.24 -36.78 1.39
C ASN A 190 9.27 -35.28 1.02
N VAL A 191 10.23 -34.84 0.20
CA VAL A 191 10.29 -33.45 -0.32
C VAL A 191 9.12 -33.17 -1.25
N CYS A 192 8.79 -34.10 -2.16
CA CYS A 192 7.64 -33.96 -3.04
C CYS A 192 6.34 -33.81 -2.23
N ILE A 193 6.16 -34.61 -1.18
CA ILE A 193 5.00 -34.51 -0.27
C ILE A 193 4.99 -33.17 0.45
N LEU A 194 6.13 -32.71 0.98
CA LEU A 194 6.23 -31.38 1.60
C LEU A 194 5.81 -30.29 0.63
N MET A 195 6.27 -30.34 -0.63
CA MET A 195 5.94 -29.32 -1.62
C MET A 195 4.45 -29.30 -1.98
N VAL A 196 3.80 -30.46 -2.09
CA VAL A 196 2.35 -30.54 -2.27
C VAL A 196 1.62 -29.91 -1.08
N ILE A 197 2.00 -30.27 0.15
CA ILE A 197 1.42 -29.70 1.38
C ILE A 197 1.70 -28.20 1.48
N ALA A 198 2.88 -27.74 1.08
CA ALA A 198 3.24 -26.32 1.04
C ALA A 198 2.37 -25.54 0.05
N VAL A 199 2.09 -26.09 -1.14
CA VAL A 199 1.18 -25.46 -2.12
C VAL A 199 -0.24 -25.38 -1.57
N ILE A 200 -0.75 -26.46 -0.97
CA ILE A 200 -2.06 -26.49 -0.32
C ILE A 200 -2.11 -25.48 0.83
N GLY A 201 -1.10 -25.48 1.70
CA GLY A 201 -0.98 -24.54 2.81
C GLY A 201 -0.88 -23.09 2.35
N HIS A 202 -0.20 -22.82 1.23
CA HIS A 202 -0.12 -21.50 0.64
C HIS A 202 -1.48 -21.03 0.13
N ALA A 203 -2.19 -21.88 -0.61
CA ALA A 203 -3.54 -21.60 -1.08
C ALA A 203 -4.50 -21.37 0.10
N LEU A 204 -4.41 -22.19 1.15
CA LEU A 204 -5.22 -22.07 2.35
C LEU A 204 -4.94 -20.75 3.06
N LEU A 205 -3.68 -20.43 3.37
CA LEU A 205 -3.34 -19.21 4.12
C LEU A 205 -3.57 -17.92 3.32
N SER A 206 -3.33 -17.92 2.00
CA SER A 206 -3.38 -16.69 1.20
C SER A 206 -4.68 -16.48 0.43
N ARG A 207 -5.38 -17.55 0.02
CA ARG A 207 -6.54 -17.48 -0.90
C ARG A 207 -7.84 -18.04 -0.32
N SER A 208 -7.87 -18.54 0.91
CA SER A 208 -9.06 -19.15 1.49
C SER A 208 -9.61 -18.39 2.71
N ARG A 209 -10.92 -18.54 2.97
CA ARG A 209 -11.59 -17.94 4.14
C ARG A 209 -10.95 -18.34 5.48
N PRO A 210 -10.64 -19.62 5.76
CA PRO A 210 -9.90 -20.00 6.97
C PRO A 210 -8.57 -19.25 7.13
N GLY A 211 -7.79 -19.09 6.06
CA GLY A 211 -6.52 -18.35 6.11
C GLY A 211 -6.69 -16.89 6.51
N TRP A 212 -7.68 -16.21 5.93
CA TRP A 212 -7.99 -14.82 6.31
C TRP A 212 -8.49 -14.70 7.75
N HIS A 213 -9.26 -15.67 8.24
CA HIS A 213 -9.67 -15.71 9.66
C HIS A 213 -8.47 -15.85 10.59
N ILE A 214 -7.54 -16.77 10.31
CA ILE A 214 -6.31 -16.96 11.09
C ILE A 214 -5.51 -15.64 11.13
N ALA A 215 -5.28 -15.01 9.99
CA ALA A 215 -4.53 -13.75 9.92
C ALA A 215 -5.26 -12.57 10.61
N ALA A 216 -6.59 -12.49 10.51
CA ALA A 216 -7.38 -11.45 11.16
C ALA A 216 -7.34 -11.59 12.70
N ILE A 217 -7.48 -12.81 13.22
CA ILE A 217 -7.41 -13.11 14.65
C ILE A 217 -6.02 -12.77 15.19
N GLY A 218 -4.96 -13.16 14.49
CA GLY A 218 -3.59 -12.86 14.89
C GLY A 218 -3.27 -11.37 14.86
N SER A 219 -3.86 -10.61 13.93
CA SER A 219 -3.66 -9.15 13.88
C SER A 219 -4.38 -8.43 15.01
N ASN A 220 -5.67 -8.72 15.21
CA ASN A 220 -6.46 -8.12 16.29
C ASN A 220 -7.69 -8.99 16.63
N ARG A 221 -7.58 -9.76 17.72
CA ARG A 221 -8.65 -10.64 18.21
C ARG A 221 -9.97 -9.91 18.49
N LYS A 222 -9.94 -8.65 18.96
CA LYS A 222 -11.16 -7.87 19.25
C LYS A 222 -11.86 -7.45 17.96
N ALA A 223 -11.12 -6.92 17.00
CA ALA A 223 -11.67 -6.55 15.70
C ALA A 223 -12.24 -7.77 14.94
N ALA A 224 -11.54 -8.90 14.96
CA ALA A 224 -12.01 -10.16 14.38
C ALA A 224 -13.34 -10.63 15.00
N ARG A 225 -13.54 -10.43 16.31
CA ARG A 225 -14.81 -10.75 16.99
C ARG A 225 -15.95 -9.86 16.49
N HIS A 226 -15.72 -8.55 16.37
CA HIS A 226 -16.72 -7.62 15.86
C HIS A 226 -17.07 -7.87 14.39
N ALA A 227 -16.14 -8.44 13.62
CA ALA A 227 -16.38 -8.91 12.25
C ALA A 227 -17.07 -10.29 12.18
N GLY A 228 -17.49 -10.90 13.30
CA GLY A 228 -18.23 -12.16 13.34
C GLY A 228 -17.39 -13.43 13.16
N ILE A 229 -16.05 -13.35 13.25
CA ILE A 229 -15.16 -14.51 13.05
C ILE A 229 -15.20 -15.43 14.29
N PRO A 230 -15.37 -16.76 14.14
CA PRO A 230 -15.43 -17.70 15.26
C PRO A 230 -14.02 -17.97 15.83
N ILE A 231 -13.60 -17.13 16.77
CA ILE A 231 -12.22 -17.13 17.32
C ILE A 231 -11.83 -18.50 17.89
N ASN A 232 -12.61 -19.02 18.85
CA ASN A 232 -12.26 -20.24 19.59
C ASN A 232 -12.10 -21.45 18.64
N ARG A 233 -13.04 -21.61 17.71
CA ARG A 233 -13.01 -22.67 16.69
C ARG A 233 -11.80 -22.53 15.77
N THR A 234 -11.47 -21.30 15.36
CA THR A 234 -10.34 -21.07 14.47
C THR A 234 -9.02 -21.42 15.16
N ILE A 235 -8.83 -21.01 16.42
CA ILE A 235 -7.66 -21.38 17.24
C ILE A 235 -7.60 -22.89 17.44
N PHE A 236 -8.71 -23.56 17.72
CA PHE A 236 -8.73 -25.02 17.87
C PHE A 236 -8.16 -25.73 16.64
N TRP A 237 -8.65 -25.39 15.45
CA TRP A 237 -8.21 -26.01 14.20
C TRP A 237 -6.76 -25.70 13.83
N THR A 238 -6.20 -24.55 14.25
CA THR A 238 -4.77 -24.28 14.01
C THR A 238 -3.86 -25.24 14.77
N TYR A 239 -4.22 -25.61 16.00
CA TYR A 239 -3.43 -26.59 16.79
C TYR A 239 -3.65 -28.03 16.31
N VAL A 240 -4.85 -28.39 15.86
CA VAL A 240 -5.10 -29.69 15.21
C VAL A 240 -4.23 -29.83 13.95
N LEU A 241 -4.24 -28.81 13.09
CA LEU A 241 -3.42 -28.81 11.88
C LEU A 241 -1.92 -28.84 12.20
N SER A 242 -1.49 -28.13 13.25
CA SER A 242 -0.11 -28.19 13.77
C SER A 242 0.27 -29.63 14.11
N GLY A 243 -0.53 -30.31 14.94
CA GLY A 243 -0.28 -31.70 15.34
C GLY A 243 -0.25 -32.67 14.16
N MET A 244 -1.16 -32.54 13.20
CA MET A 244 -1.18 -33.36 11.98
C MET A 244 0.09 -33.17 11.14
N LEU A 245 0.54 -31.92 10.94
CA LEU A 245 1.76 -31.63 10.19
C LEU A 245 3.00 -32.16 10.92
N CYS A 246 3.10 -31.99 12.23
CA CYS A 246 4.18 -32.57 13.04
C CYS A 246 4.20 -34.10 12.94
N SER A 247 3.04 -34.75 12.98
CA SER A 247 2.96 -36.20 12.83
C SER A 247 3.31 -36.70 11.43
N LEU A 248 3.03 -35.91 10.39
CA LEU A 248 3.49 -36.22 9.03
C LEU A 248 5.01 -36.16 8.94
N GLY A 249 5.64 -35.16 9.56
CA GLY A 249 7.11 -35.08 9.67
C GLY A 249 7.70 -36.29 10.41
N GLY A 250 7.12 -36.64 11.56
CA GLY A 250 7.55 -37.80 12.35
C GLY A 250 7.38 -39.13 11.61
N LEU A 251 6.31 -39.28 10.84
CA LEU A 251 6.08 -40.45 9.99
C LEU A 251 7.15 -40.58 8.88
N MET A 252 7.53 -39.47 8.23
CA MET A 252 8.59 -39.51 7.20
C MET A 252 9.96 -39.81 7.83
N TYR A 253 10.22 -39.25 9.01
CA TYR A 253 11.43 -39.54 9.79
C TYR A 253 11.51 -41.02 10.19
N ALA A 254 10.39 -41.60 10.66
CA ALA A 254 10.27 -43.03 10.95
C ALA A 254 10.57 -43.89 9.72
N ALA A 255 9.99 -43.54 8.57
CA ALA A 255 10.21 -44.29 7.33
C ALA A 255 11.66 -44.23 6.85
N ARG A 256 12.36 -43.10 7.06
CA ARG A 256 13.76 -42.91 6.64
C ARG A 256 14.77 -43.57 7.56
N LEU A 257 14.60 -43.45 8.89
CA LEU A 257 15.60 -43.95 9.85
C LEU A 257 15.26 -45.32 10.41
N ASN A 258 14.00 -45.77 10.28
CA ASN A 258 13.48 -47.02 10.82
C ASN A 258 13.86 -47.27 12.29
N SER A 259 14.01 -46.21 13.08
CA SER A 259 14.45 -46.26 14.47
C SER A 259 13.99 -45.02 15.22
N SER A 260 13.54 -45.19 16.46
CA SER A 260 13.12 -44.12 17.37
C SER A 260 14.09 -44.02 18.54
N ALA A 261 15.02 -43.08 18.49
CA ALA A 261 15.97 -42.83 19.56
C ALA A 261 15.35 -41.96 20.68
N SER A 262 15.89 -42.02 21.89
CA SER A 262 15.36 -41.25 23.03
C SER A 262 15.49 -39.73 22.87
N ASN A 263 16.32 -39.26 21.94
CA ASN A 263 16.51 -37.85 21.61
C ASN A 263 15.72 -37.40 20.37
N THR A 264 14.88 -38.26 19.79
CA THR A 264 14.03 -37.86 18.66
C THR A 264 13.18 -36.65 19.04
N GLY A 265 13.15 -35.63 18.19
CA GLY A 265 12.36 -34.43 18.39
C GLY A 265 12.94 -33.40 19.37
N ASP A 266 14.11 -33.65 19.97
CA ASP A 266 14.75 -32.71 20.90
C ASP A 266 15.05 -31.36 20.27
N GLY A 267 14.56 -30.29 20.90
CA GLY A 267 14.83 -28.91 20.50
C GLY A 267 14.15 -28.49 19.20
N LEU A 268 13.37 -29.38 18.54
CA LEU A 268 12.68 -29.04 17.29
C LEU A 268 11.71 -27.87 17.46
N GLU A 269 11.11 -27.69 18.63
CA GLU A 269 10.25 -26.55 18.93
C GLU A 269 11.00 -25.22 18.90
N VAL A 270 12.24 -25.18 19.42
CA VAL A 270 13.09 -23.98 19.40
C VAL A 270 13.62 -23.74 18.00
N MET A 271 14.09 -24.79 17.32
CA MET A 271 14.57 -24.72 15.94
C MET A 271 13.46 -24.25 14.99
N ALA A 272 12.26 -24.81 15.09
CA ALA A 272 11.14 -24.47 14.22
C ALA A 272 10.60 -23.06 14.48
N LEU A 273 10.56 -22.64 15.75
CA LEU A 273 10.23 -21.26 16.12
C LEU A 273 11.26 -20.29 15.55
N THR A 274 12.56 -20.59 15.72
CA THR A 274 13.65 -19.78 15.17
C THR A 274 13.55 -19.69 13.65
N ALA A 275 13.35 -20.80 12.96
CA ALA A 275 13.17 -20.85 11.51
C ALA A 275 11.98 -19.99 11.05
N ALA A 276 10.80 -20.16 11.66
CA ALA A 276 9.62 -19.40 11.27
C ALA A 276 9.83 -17.88 11.46
N VAL A 277 10.40 -17.46 12.59
CA VAL A 277 10.68 -16.05 12.90
C VAL A 277 11.75 -15.48 11.98
N LEU A 278 12.84 -16.21 11.78
CA LEU A 278 13.92 -15.84 10.87
C LEU A 278 13.41 -15.68 9.44
N GLY A 279 12.47 -16.53 9.01
CA GLY A 279 11.77 -16.41 7.73
C GLY A 279 10.85 -15.20 7.60
N GLY A 280 10.56 -14.48 8.70
CA GLY A 280 9.70 -13.30 8.74
C GLY A 280 8.23 -13.60 9.06
N VAL A 281 7.95 -14.73 9.73
CA VAL A 281 6.66 -15.00 10.37
C VAL A 281 6.63 -14.28 11.73
N SER A 282 5.60 -13.49 11.99
CA SER A 282 5.56 -12.63 13.17
C SER A 282 5.14 -13.38 14.42
N LEU A 283 5.89 -13.21 15.51
CA LEU A 283 5.52 -13.68 16.85
C LEU A 283 4.27 -13.00 17.42
N ALA A 284 3.98 -11.77 16.97
CA ALA A 284 2.78 -11.03 17.39
C ALA A 284 1.50 -11.56 16.73
N GLY A 285 1.63 -12.40 15.69
CA GLY A 285 0.52 -12.90 14.89
C GLY A 285 0.13 -12.01 13.71
N GLY A 286 -0.77 -12.53 12.88
CA GLY A 286 -1.40 -11.83 11.76
C GLY A 286 -0.55 -11.73 10.48
N LYS A 287 0.76 -12.00 10.55
CA LYS A 287 1.67 -11.94 9.41
C LYS A 287 2.52 -13.20 9.31
N GLY A 288 2.38 -13.92 8.20
CA GLY A 288 3.21 -15.07 7.86
C GLY A 288 2.81 -15.65 6.51
N SER A 289 3.66 -16.50 5.96
CA SER A 289 3.36 -17.26 4.74
C SER A 289 4.18 -18.54 4.70
N VAL A 290 3.70 -19.53 3.95
CA VAL A 290 4.44 -20.78 3.69
C VAL A 290 5.83 -20.49 3.11
N GLY A 291 5.94 -19.56 2.15
CA GLY A 291 7.24 -19.22 1.56
C GLY A 291 8.24 -18.66 2.58
N ARG A 292 7.76 -17.86 3.55
CA ARG A 292 8.60 -17.35 4.65
C ARG A 292 9.08 -18.49 5.55
N ALA A 293 8.16 -19.37 5.93
CA ALA A 293 8.44 -20.54 6.74
C ALA A 293 9.52 -21.42 6.10
N LEU A 294 9.41 -21.72 4.80
CA LEU A 294 10.38 -22.55 4.09
C LEU A 294 11.74 -21.87 3.94
N ILE A 295 11.80 -20.56 3.64
CA ILE A 295 13.07 -19.81 3.60
C ILE A 295 13.80 -19.91 4.95
N GLY A 296 13.06 -19.71 6.04
CA GLY A 296 13.59 -19.85 7.38
C GLY A 296 14.05 -21.28 7.71
N ALA A 297 13.24 -22.28 7.35
CA ALA A 297 13.55 -23.69 7.54
C ALA A 297 14.84 -24.10 6.83
N THR A 298 14.97 -23.73 5.55
CA THR A 298 16.19 -23.96 4.77
C THR A 298 17.39 -23.27 5.41
N THR A 299 17.24 -22.02 5.84
CA THR A 299 18.35 -21.27 6.45
C THR A 299 18.87 -21.96 7.71
N ILE A 300 17.97 -22.32 8.63
CA ILE A 300 18.34 -22.98 9.90
C ILE A 300 18.93 -24.36 9.65
N LEU A 301 18.33 -25.16 8.76
CA LEU A 301 18.83 -26.50 8.49
C LEU A 301 20.20 -26.49 7.81
N VAL A 302 20.38 -25.71 6.75
CA VAL A 302 21.67 -25.59 6.03
C VAL A 302 22.76 -25.14 6.99
N LEU A 303 22.44 -24.17 7.86
CA LEU A 303 23.38 -23.69 8.86
C LEU A 303 23.79 -24.77 9.86
N ILE A 304 22.82 -25.46 10.48
CA ILE A 304 23.09 -26.51 11.48
C ILE A 304 23.87 -27.66 10.85
N ASN A 305 23.44 -28.15 9.69
CA ASN A 305 24.15 -29.21 8.96
C ASN A 305 25.56 -28.75 8.56
N GLY A 306 25.73 -27.48 8.19
CA GLY A 306 27.03 -26.88 7.92
C GLY A 306 27.95 -26.87 9.14
N LEU A 307 27.45 -26.45 10.30
CA LEU A 307 28.19 -26.42 11.57
C LEU A 307 28.63 -27.82 12.00
N VAL A 308 27.73 -28.79 11.94
CA VAL A 308 28.02 -30.19 12.26
C VAL A 308 29.13 -30.73 11.35
N ARG A 309 29.07 -30.42 10.05
CA ARG A 309 30.12 -30.80 9.08
C ARG A 309 31.46 -30.10 9.31
N LEU A 310 31.46 -28.91 9.91
CA LEU A 310 32.68 -28.21 10.35
C LEU A 310 33.21 -28.74 11.70
N GLY A 311 32.61 -29.78 12.27
CA GLY A 311 33.01 -30.38 13.54
C GLY A 311 32.47 -29.63 14.77
N VAL A 312 31.54 -28.69 14.59
CA VAL A 312 30.86 -27.99 15.67
C VAL A 312 29.61 -28.80 16.05
N THR A 313 29.67 -29.54 17.15
CA THR A 313 28.57 -30.40 17.61
C THR A 313 28.24 -30.17 19.09
N GLY A 314 27.01 -30.47 19.51
CA GLY A 314 26.58 -30.36 20.91
C GLY A 314 26.39 -28.90 21.36
N GLY A 315 26.82 -28.58 22.59
CA GLY A 315 26.55 -27.30 23.26
C GLY A 315 26.79 -26.02 22.42
N PRO A 316 27.90 -25.88 21.68
CA PRO A 316 28.15 -24.71 20.84
C PRO A 316 27.10 -24.49 19.74
N THR A 317 26.52 -25.56 19.20
CA THR A 317 25.47 -25.47 18.16
C THR A 317 24.20 -24.86 18.74
N PHE A 318 23.77 -25.35 19.92
CA PHE A 318 22.61 -24.81 20.64
C PHE A 318 22.82 -23.35 21.08
N ALA A 319 24.03 -22.99 21.53
CA ALA A 319 24.36 -21.62 21.90
C ALA A 319 24.26 -20.66 20.69
N LEU A 320 24.75 -21.08 19.53
CA LEU A 320 24.68 -20.30 18.30
C LEU A 320 23.24 -20.18 17.79
N GLU A 321 22.47 -21.25 17.85
CA GLU A 321 21.04 -21.24 17.50
C GLU A 321 20.27 -20.24 18.37
N GLY A 322 20.47 -20.27 19.69
CA GLY A 322 19.85 -19.31 20.62
C GLY A 322 20.27 -17.86 20.34
N LEU A 323 21.53 -17.62 19.97
CA LEU A 323 22.00 -16.28 19.58
C LEU A 323 21.32 -15.81 18.28
N ILE A 324 21.18 -16.68 17.29
CA ILE A 324 20.50 -16.39 16.03
C ILE A 324 19.03 -16.07 16.29
N MET A 325 18.36 -16.86 17.13
CA MET A 325 16.99 -16.59 17.53
C MET A 325 16.86 -15.22 18.19
N LEU A 326 17.76 -14.87 19.13
CA LEU A 326 17.76 -13.58 19.79
C LEU A 326 17.91 -12.42 18.80
N VAL A 327 18.84 -12.55 17.84
CA VAL A 327 19.05 -11.54 16.78
C VAL A 327 17.84 -11.46 15.86
N ALA A 328 17.28 -12.60 15.43
CA ALA A 328 16.10 -12.67 14.55
C ALA A 328 14.89 -11.99 15.20
N VAL A 329 14.62 -12.28 16.47
CA VAL A 329 13.54 -11.65 17.24
C VAL A 329 13.80 -10.15 17.42
N GLY A 330 15.02 -9.75 17.75
CA GLY A 330 15.40 -8.34 17.93
C GLY A 330 15.23 -7.52 16.64
N ILE A 331 15.61 -8.10 15.50
CA ILE A 331 15.41 -7.50 14.18
C ILE A 331 13.92 -7.47 13.84
N ASP A 332 13.16 -8.56 14.02
CA ASP A 332 11.72 -8.59 13.71
C ASP A 332 10.98 -7.49 14.47
N VAL A 333 11.16 -7.40 15.79
CA VAL A 333 10.49 -6.39 16.63
C VAL A 333 10.86 -4.96 16.19
N LYS A 334 12.15 -4.68 15.94
CA LYS A 334 12.62 -3.32 15.62
C LYS A 334 12.31 -2.93 14.16
N TRP A 335 12.45 -3.87 13.22
CA TRP A 335 12.15 -3.69 11.81
C TRP A 335 10.65 -3.50 11.61
N MET A 336 9.80 -4.35 12.18
CA MET A 336 8.35 -4.24 12.02
C MET A 336 7.78 -2.95 12.60
N LYS A 337 8.34 -2.47 13.72
CA LYS A 337 7.95 -1.17 14.32
C LYS A 337 8.38 0.03 13.46
N ASN A 338 9.54 -0.05 12.80
CA ASN A 338 10.12 1.10 12.09
C ASN A 338 9.99 1.03 10.56
N LYS A 339 9.53 -0.09 9.98
CA LYS A 339 9.48 -0.32 8.53
C LYS A 339 8.79 0.81 7.78
N ASN A 340 7.57 1.18 8.20
CA ASN A 340 6.81 2.23 7.50
C ASN A 340 7.53 3.58 7.58
N LYS A 341 8.14 3.89 8.73
CA LYS A 341 8.95 5.11 8.92
C LYS A 341 10.26 5.06 8.13
N ALA A 342 10.87 3.90 7.97
CA ALA A 342 12.08 3.73 7.18
C ALA A 342 11.77 3.84 5.68
N ILE A 343 10.70 3.20 5.22
CA ILE A 343 10.24 3.28 3.83
C ILE A 343 9.85 4.71 3.49
N SER A 344 9.04 5.40 4.32
CA SER A 344 8.63 6.79 4.05
C SER A 344 9.82 7.74 3.92
N LYS A 345 10.84 7.57 4.76
CA LYS A 345 12.10 8.36 4.72
C LYS A 345 12.93 8.14 3.45
N ILE A 346 12.81 6.97 2.82
CA ILE A 346 13.52 6.63 1.58
C ILE A 346 12.64 6.97 0.36
N TYR A 347 11.31 7.00 0.55
CA TYR A 347 10.32 7.12 -0.51
C TYR A 347 10.29 8.49 -1.18
N VAL A 348 10.42 9.58 -0.40
CA VAL A 348 10.47 10.95 -0.94
C VAL A 348 11.89 11.25 -1.40
N VAL A 349 12.05 11.57 -2.70
CA VAL A 349 13.35 11.90 -3.30
C VAL A 349 13.26 13.29 -3.95
N PRO A 350 13.48 14.37 -3.17
CA PRO A 350 13.40 15.73 -3.67
C PRO A 350 14.29 15.92 -4.91
N ALA A 351 13.72 16.48 -5.98
CA ALA A 351 14.46 16.90 -7.17
C ALA A 351 14.82 18.37 -7.08
N LEU A 352 15.96 18.78 -7.63
CA LEU A 352 16.30 20.20 -7.73
C LEU A 352 15.25 20.87 -8.61
N LEU A 353 14.61 21.90 -8.07
CA LEU A 353 13.60 22.68 -8.76
C LEU A 353 13.96 24.16 -8.64
N ASP A 354 14.14 24.81 -9.78
CA ASP A 354 14.32 26.25 -9.86
C ASP A 354 13.05 26.87 -10.42
N LEU A 355 12.41 27.71 -9.60
CA LEU A 355 11.14 28.35 -9.94
C LEU A 355 11.33 29.67 -10.70
N GLY A 356 12.57 30.10 -10.95
CA GLY A 356 12.87 31.38 -11.57
C GLY A 356 12.92 32.53 -10.57
N GLU A 357 12.81 33.75 -11.07
CA GLU A 357 12.77 34.97 -10.25
C GLU A 357 11.39 35.10 -9.60
N LEU A 358 11.30 35.39 -8.31
CA LEU A 358 10.00 35.57 -7.67
C LEU A 358 9.38 36.90 -8.16
N PRO A 359 8.22 36.89 -8.85
CA PRO A 359 7.56 38.14 -9.23
C PRO A 359 7.21 38.95 -7.98
N ASP A 360 7.36 40.27 -8.09
CA ASP A 360 7.00 41.16 -7.00
C ASP A 360 5.48 41.18 -6.81
N ALA A 361 5.02 40.74 -5.64
CA ALA A 361 3.62 40.77 -5.22
C ALA A 361 3.48 41.53 -3.89
N THR A 362 4.45 42.39 -3.58
CA THR A 362 4.42 43.22 -2.37
C THR A 362 3.38 44.33 -2.50
N GLU A 363 2.93 44.83 -1.35
CA GLU A 363 2.00 45.96 -1.31
C GLU A 363 2.67 47.23 -1.86
N ASN A 364 1.92 48.04 -2.62
CA ASN A 364 2.39 49.27 -3.26
C ASN A 364 3.50 49.07 -4.31
N SER A 365 3.70 47.85 -4.80
CA SER A 365 4.52 47.60 -5.99
C SER A 365 3.79 48.04 -7.27
N ASP A 366 4.55 48.45 -8.30
CA ASP A 366 4.02 48.71 -9.65
C ASP A 366 3.71 47.41 -10.42
N SER A 367 3.95 46.25 -9.81
CA SER A 367 3.67 44.95 -10.40
C SER A 367 2.17 44.69 -10.55
N ILE A 368 1.78 44.02 -11.64
CA ILE A 368 0.40 43.56 -11.86
C ILE A 368 -0.09 42.58 -10.78
N TYR A 369 0.85 41.96 -10.07
CA TYR A 369 0.59 41.03 -8.97
C TYR A 369 0.55 41.69 -7.59
N ALA A 370 0.67 43.03 -7.51
CA ALA A 370 0.68 43.75 -6.24
C ALA A 370 -0.59 43.48 -5.42
N GLN A 371 -0.40 43.29 -4.11
CA GLN A 371 -1.49 43.03 -3.17
C GLN A 371 -2.46 44.22 -3.06
N ASN A 372 -3.76 43.91 -2.99
CA ASN A 372 -4.86 44.87 -2.88
C ASN A 372 -5.99 44.33 -1.97
N ASP A 373 -7.07 45.09 -1.84
CA ASP A 373 -8.24 44.73 -1.00
C ASP A 373 -9.45 44.28 -1.83
N ALA A 374 -9.21 43.83 -3.06
CA ALA A 374 -10.29 43.56 -3.99
C ALA A 374 -11.20 42.41 -3.55
N LEU A 375 -10.76 41.49 -2.69
CA LEU A 375 -11.54 40.35 -2.17
C LEU A 375 -11.92 40.49 -0.69
N THR A 376 -11.45 41.53 0.00
CA THR A 376 -11.61 41.70 1.46
C THR A 376 -13.08 41.77 1.89
N ASN A 377 -13.98 42.25 1.02
CA ASN A 377 -15.41 42.37 1.31
C ASN A 377 -16.28 41.23 0.73
N ALA A 378 -15.69 40.07 0.42
CA ALA A 378 -16.44 38.93 -0.08
C ALA A 378 -17.48 38.45 0.95
N GLU A 379 -18.75 38.43 0.54
CA GLU A 379 -19.87 38.01 1.37
C GLU A 379 -19.82 36.50 1.64
N PRO A 380 -19.91 36.04 2.89
CA PRO A 380 -19.84 34.62 3.20
C PRO A 380 -21.18 33.93 2.97
N ILE A 381 -21.19 32.96 2.06
CA ILE A 381 -22.29 32.04 1.80
C ILE A 381 -22.05 30.73 2.54
N GLY A 382 -23.08 30.20 3.20
CA GLY A 382 -23.01 28.89 3.85
C GLY A 382 -22.06 28.81 5.04
N LEU A 383 -21.76 29.93 5.71
CA LEU A 383 -20.83 30.00 6.84
C LEU A 383 -21.14 28.95 7.92
N GLY A 384 -20.19 28.04 8.17
CA GLY A 384 -20.32 26.96 9.14
C GLY A 384 -21.28 25.83 8.73
N LYS A 385 -21.94 25.94 7.57
CA LYS A 385 -22.80 24.91 6.98
C LYS A 385 -22.09 24.09 5.91
N VAL A 386 -21.00 24.59 5.34
CA VAL A 386 -20.10 23.88 4.41
C VAL A 386 -18.71 23.79 5.02
N ASP A 387 -17.99 22.68 4.78
CA ASP A 387 -16.60 22.50 5.23
C ASP A 387 -15.71 22.03 4.07
N GLY A 388 -14.72 22.86 3.73
CA GLY A 388 -13.77 22.70 2.65
C GLY A 388 -14.39 22.69 1.24
N PRO A 389 -15.19 23.72 0.86
CA PRO A 389 -15.75 23.85 -0.48
C PRO A 389 -14.63 24.14 -1.49
N GLU A 390 -13.96 23.09 -1.96
CA GLU A 390 -12.77 23.19 -2.80
C GLU A 390 -13.09 23.83 -4.15
N ASP A 391 -13.97 23.21 -4.93
CA ASP A 391 -14.56 23.80 -6.13
C ASP A 391 -16.01 24.24 -5.85
N VAL A 392 -16.43 25.29 -6.55
CA VAL A 392 -17.80 25.81 -6.54
C VAL A 392 -18.29 25.86 -7.97
N ILE A 393 -19.56 25.52 -8.21
CA ILE A 393 -20.16 25.62 -9.54
C ILE A 393 -21.64 26.00 -9.41
N LEU A 394 -22.15 26.76 -10.38
CA LEU A 394 -23.54 27.20 -10.42
C LEU A 394 -24.26 26.54 -11.60
N ASP A 395 -25.49 26.08 -11.36
CA ASP A 395 -26.37 25.63 -12.44
C ASP A 395 -27.13 26.79 -13.09
N ARG A 396 -27.91 26.50 -14.14
CA ARG A 396 -28.73 27.49 -14.85
C ARG A 396 -29.79 28.18 -13.98
N GLN A 397 -30.20 27.54 -12.88
CA GLN A 397 -31.12 28.14 -11.92
C GLN A 397 -30.41 29.06 -10.93
N GLY A 398 -29.08 29.16 -10.99
CA GLY A 398 -28.25 29.94 -10.08
C GLY A 398 -28.04 29.27 -8.73
N ARG A 399 -28.28 27.94 -8.61
CA ARG A 399 -28.00 27.19 -7.37
C ARG A 399 -26.53 26.81 -7.31
N ILE A 400 -25.92 26.90 -6.14
CA ILE A 400 -24.50 26.57 -5.94
C ILE A 400 -24.36 25.10 -5.56
N TYR A 401 -23.37 24.43 -6.16
CA TYR A 401 -22.92 23.09 -5.80
C TYR A 401 -21.47 23.15 -5.35
N THR A 402 -21.16 22.43 -4.29
CA THR A 402 -19.78 22.32 -3.79
C THR A 402 -19.55 21.02 -3.04
N GLY A 403 -18.31 20.57 -3.03
CA GLY A 403 -17.85 19.41 -2.26
C GLY A 403 -17.60 19.70 -0.79
N THR A 404 -17.65 18.68 0.07
CA THR A 404 -17.20 18.77 1.47
C THR A 404 -16.08 17.79 1.81
N ARG A 405 -15.45 18.00 2.96
CA ARG A 405 -14.40 17.11 3.49
C ARG A 405 -14.84 15.67 3.68
N GLU A 406 -16.11 15.46 3.99
CA GLU A 406 -16.74 14.16 4.26
C GLU A 406 -17.10 13.38 3.00
N GLY A 407 -16.98 14.01 1.83
CA GLY A 407 -17.37 13.39 0.56
C GLY A 407 -18.83 13.63 0.17
N TRP A 408 -19.42 14.72 0.63
CA TRP A 408 -20.77 15.12 0.25
C TRP A 408 -20.73 16.20 -0.82
N ILE A 409 -21.77 16.24 -1.64
CA ILE A 409 -22.07 17.37 -2.51
C ILE A 409 -23.20 18.14 -1.87
N MET A 410 -22.92 19.39 -1.52
CA MET A 410 -23.91 20.33 -0.97
C MET A 410 -24.54 21.10 -2.12
N ARG A 411 -25.85 21.36 -2.01
CA ARG A 411 -26.57 22.28 -2.89
C ARG A 411 -27.12 23.43 -2.07
N LEU A 412 -26.87 24.66 -2.51
CA LEU A 412 -27.35 25.88 -1.88
C LEU A 412 -28.29 26.62 -2.84
N SER A 413 -29.47 26.98 -2.35
CA SER A 413 -30.53 27.63 -3.14
C SER A 413 -31.27 28.73 -2.35
N GLY A 414 -32.19 29.42 -3.02
CA GLY A 414 -32.88 30.60 -2.50
C GLY A 414 -32.16 31.90 -2.89
N GLU A 415 -32.83 33.05 -2.74
CA GLU A 415 -32.30 34.36 -3.20
C GLU A 415 -30.94 34.71 -2.56
N ASN A 416 -30.73 34.31 -1.31
CA ASN A 416 -29.50 34.52 -0.54
C ASN A 416 -28.78 33.22 -0.17
N PHE A 417 -29.06 32.10 -0.85
CA PHE A 417 -28.43 30.80 -0.57
C PHE A 417 -28.67 30.26 0.86
N GLU A 418 -29.86 30.54 1.41
CA GLU A 418 -30.21 30.19 2.79
C GLU A 418 -30.52 28.70 2.95
N ASP A 419 -31.09 28.09 1.90
CA ASP A 419 -31.45 26.68 1.83
C ASP A 419 -30.21 25.86 1.48
N VAL A 420 -29.67 25.15 2.48
CA VAL A 420 -28.47 24.31 2.32
C VAL A 420 -28.86 22.86 2.55
N GLU A 421 -28.67 22.02 1.53
CA GLU A 421 -29.01 20.60 1.61
C GLU A 421 -27.87 19.71 1.10
N VAL A 422 -27.89 18.44 1.52
CA VAL A 422 -27.00 17.40 0.99
C VAL A 422 -27.64 16.87 -0.29
N PHE A 423 -27.08 17.25 -1.44
CA PHE A 423 -27.56 16.80 -2.75
C PHE A 423 -27.19 15.34 -3.02
N ALA A 424 -25.94 14.96 -2.73
CA ALA A 424 -25.47 13.58 -2.89
C ALA A 424 -24.33 13.22 -1.92
N ARG A 425 -24.16 11.92 -1.69
CA ARG A 425 -23.07 11.36 -0.86
C ARG A 425 -22.21 10.43 -1.71
N ILE A 426 -21.08 10.93 -2.19
CA ILE A 426 -20.17 10.18 -3.08
C ILE A 426 -19.10 9.43 -2.27
N GLY A 427 -18.64 10.02 -1.16
CA GLY A 427 -17.46 9.56 -0.42
C GLY A 427 -16.17 10.15 -1.01
N GLY A 428 -15.03 9.76 -0.42
CA GLY A 428 -13.73 10.33 -0.79
C GLY A 428 -13.66 11.85 -0.55
N ARG A 429 -12.80 12.55 -1.28
CA ARG A 429 -12.72 14.01 -1.26
C ARG A 429 -13.10 14.59 -2.63
N PRO A 430 -14.30 15.17 -2.80
CA PRO A 430 -14.67 15.93 -3.98
C PRO A 430 -13.75 17.14 -4.14
N LEU A 431 -13.27 17.31 -5.35
CA LEU A 431 -12.39 18.39 -5.78
C LEU A 431 -13.11 19.10 -6.95
N GLY A 432 -12.55 19.10 -8.15
CA GLY A 432 -13.12 19.78 -9.32
C GLY A 432 -14.49 19.27 -9.78
N LEU A 433 -15.31 20.21 -10.25
CA LEU A 433 -16.70 20.03 -10.62
C LEU A 433 -16.98 20.58 -12.03
N ALA A 434 -17.75 19.83 -12.83
CA ALA A 434 -18.26 20.35 -14.11
C ALA A 434 -19.65 19.78 -14.42
N PHE A 435 -20.53 20.62 -14.99
CA PHE A 435 -21.82 20.16 -15.52
C PHE A 435 -21.66 19.71 -16.98
N ASP A 436 -22.17 18.52 -17.28
CA ASP A 436 -22.34 18.09 -18.67
C ASP A 436 -23.59 18.72 -19.33
N ARG A 437 -23.78 18.42 -20.61
CA ARG A 437 -24.90 18.94 -21.40
C ARG A 437 -26.28 18.55 -20.86
N ASP A 438 -26.37 17.42 -20.16
CA ASP A 438 -27.59 16.87 -19.59
C ASP A 438 -27.80 17.31 -18.13
N GLU A 439 -26.98 18.25 -17.64
CA GLU A 439 -26.96 18.76 -16.26
C GLU A 439 -26.58 17.68 -15.21
N ASN A 440 -25.87 16.62 -15.62
CA ASN A 440 -25.19 15.75 -14.66
C ASN A 440 -23.95 16.50 -14.13
N LEU A 441 -23.78 16.48 -12.80
CA LEU A 441 -22.62 17.04 -12.13
C LEU A 441 -21.50 16.00 -12.10
N LEU A 442 -20.46 16.20 -12.88
CA LEU A 442 -19.24 15.39 -12.84
C LEU A 442 -18.30 15.91 -11.77
N VAL A 443 -17.68 14.99 -11.04
CA VAL A 443 -16.88 15.26 -9.84
C VAL A 443 -15.58 14.46 -9.88
N CYS A 444 -14.46 15.16 -9.78
CA CYS A 444 -13.17 14.57 -9.47
C CYS A 444 -13.14 14.24 -7.97
N VAL A 445 -12.89 12.97 -7.63
CA VAL A 445 -12.88 12.50 -6.24
C VAL A 445 -11.50 11.93 -5.90
N GLY A 446 -10.79 12.64 -5.03
CA GLY A 446 -9.51 12.23 -4.46
C GLY A 446 -9.63 10.86 -3.78
N GLY A 447 -8.79 9.93 -4.19
CA GLY A 447 -8.75 8.53 -3.73
C GLY A 447 -9.67 7.56 -4.49
N MET A 448 -10.49 8.04 -5.43
CA MET A 448 -11.51 7.22 -6.11
C MET A 448 -11.48 7.31 -7.64
N GLY A 449 -11.38 8.51 -8.22
CA GLY A 449 -11.48 8.73 -9.67
C GLY A 449 -12.55 9.77 -10.02
N VAL A 450 -13.19 9.64 -11.19
CA VAL A 450 -14.26 10.54 -11.66
C VAL A 450 -15.62 9.87 -11.50
N TYR A 451 -16.54 10.57 -10.86
CA TYR A 451 -17.92 10.16 -10.62
C TYR A 451 -18.88 11.22 -11.16
N GLY A 452 -20.12 10.85 -11.38
CA GLY A 452 -21.18 11.77 -11.76
C GLY A 452 -22.36 11.69 -10.81
N VAL A 453 -23.08 12.79 -10.67
CA VAL A 453 -24.35 12.87 -9.96
C VAL A 453 -25.41 13.38 -10.93
N ARG A 454 -26.44 12.57 -11.15
CA ARG A 454 -27.59 12.96 -11.97
C ARG A 454 -28.42 14.06 -11.29
N PRO A 455 -29.26 14.80 -12.04
CA PRO A 455 -30.15 15.82 -11.46
C PRO A 455 -31.07 15.32 -10.33
N ASP A 456 -31.40 14.03 -10.30
CA ASP A 456 -32.19 13.38 -9.25
C ASP A 456 -31.38 12.98 -8.00
N GLY A 457 -30.07 13.18 -8.01
CA GLY A 457 -29.14 12.83 -6.92
C GLY A 457 -28.52 11.43 -7.05
N GLU A 458 -28.82 10.67 -8.11
CA GLU A 458 -28.20 9.35 -8.32
C GLU A 458 -26.71 9.48 -8.65
N VAL A 459 -25.86 8.81 -7.85
CA VAL A 459 -24.41 8.76 -8.07
C VAL A 459 -24.05 7.61 -9.01
N PHE A 460 -23.31 7.90 -10.08
CA PHE A 460 -22.78 6.90 -11.01
C PHE A 460 -21.27 7.04 -11.19
N LYS A 461 -20.61 5.95 -11.56
CA LYS A 461 -19.16 5.93 -11.81
C LYS A 461 -18.88 6.30 -13.27
N VAL A 462 -17.97 7.26 -13.50
CA VAL A 462 -17.43 7.55 -14.84
C VAL A 462 -16.19 6.70 -15.09
N THR A 463 -15.15 6.87 -14.26
CA THR A 463 -13.92 6.09 -14.38
C THR A 463 -13.09 6.09 -13.10
N ASP A 464 -12.51 4.96 -12.73
CA ASP A 464 -11.59 4.77 -11.59
C ASP A 464 -10.20 4.25 -12.03
N GLU A 465 -10.01 4.07 -13.34
CA GLU A 465 -8.76 3.56 -13.90
C GLU A 465 -8.43 4.15 -15.28
N THR A 466 -7.18 3.98 -15.69
CA THR A 466 -6.66 4.35 -17.02
C THR A 466 -5.61 3.33 -17.47
N ASN A 467 -5.03 3.53 -18.65
CA ASN A 467 -4.03 2.63 -19.21
C ASN A 467 -2.76 2.52 -18.36
N ARG A 468 -2.40 1.29 -17.98
CA ARG A 468 -1.20 0.95 -17.21
C ARG A 468 0.08 1.17 -17.99
N THR A 469 1.09 1.70 -17.33
CA THR A 469 2.47 1.72 -17.83
C THR A 469 3.11 0.34 -17.67
N ARG A 470 3.40 -0.36 -18.77
CA ARG A 470 3.87 -1.76 -18.75
C ARG A 470 5.14 -2.00 -17.91
N TRP A 471 6.05 -1.03 -17.85
CA TRP A 471 7.36 -1.16 -17.22
C TRP A 471 7.44 -0.62 -15.78
N LYS A 472 6.36 -0.04 -15.23
CA LYS A 472 6.36 0.43 -13.84
C LYS A 472 6.09 -0.71 -12.87
N ILE A 473 6.87 -0.72 -11.78
CA ILE A 473 6.72 -1.65 -10.65
C ILE A 473 5.45 -1.30 -9.85
N ALA A 474 5.22 -0.02 -9.61
CA ALA A 474 3.97 0.49 -9.07
C ALA A 474 2.88 0.46 -10.15
N ASP A 475 1.72 -0.11 -9.83
CA ASP A 475 0.57 -0.03 -10.73
C ASP A 475 0.07 1.41 -10.76
N ASP A 476 0.04 2.01 -11.94
CA ASP A 476 -0.41 3.38 -12.19
C ASP A 476 -1.68 3.42 -13.05
N SER A 477 -2.39 2.30 -13.20
CA SER A 477 -3.72 2.29 -13.84
C SER A 477 -4.77 2.94 -12.95
N ARG A 478 -4.75 2.67 -11.64
CA ARG A 478 -5.72 3.21 -10.68
C ARG A 478 -5.49 4.69 -10.43
N LEU A 479 -6.58 5.45 -10.48
CA LEU A 479 -6.58 6.87 -10.18
C LEU A 479 -6.48 7.08 -8.66
N ARG A 480 -5.50 7.87 -8.23
CA ARG A 480 -5.27 8.21 -6.82
C ARG A 480 -5.77 9.59 -6.46
N LEU A 481 -5.47 10.58 -7.29
CA LEU A 481 -5.77 11.98 -6.97
C LEU A 481 -6.27 12.70 -8.22
N ALA A 482 -7.46 12.29 -8.69
CA ALA A 482 -8.17 13.06 -9.71
C ALA A 482 -8.55 14.41 -9.09
N ASP A 483 -8.13 15.51 -9.71
CA ASP A 483 -8.11 16.84 -9.09
C ASP A 483 -9.16 17.74 -9.73
N ASP A 484 -8.98 18.14 -10.98
CA ASP A 484 -9.93 19.00 -11.70
C ASP A 484 -10.28 18.45 -13.09
N LEU A 485 -11.43 18.87 -13.64
CA LEU A 485 -11.95 18.38 -14.92
C LEU A 485 -12.72 19.43 -15.72
N ASP A 486 -12.71 19.26 -17.04
CA ASP A 486 -13.60 19.99 -17.94
C ASP A 486 -14.03 19.11 -19.12
N ILE A 487 -15.10 19.49 -19.80
CA ILE A 487 -15.78 18.67 -20.81
C ILE A 487 -15.70 19.37 -22.16
N ALA A 488 -15.13 18.67 -23.15
CA ALA A 488 -15.03 19.18 -24.51
C ALA A 488 -16.38 19.14 -25.26
N PRO A 489 -16.56 19.89 -26.36
CA PRO A 489 -17.82 19.94 -27.10
C PRO A 489 -18.26 18.60 -27.70
N ASP A 490 -17.32 17.66 -27.86
CA ASP A 490 -17.58 16.29 -28.33
C ASP A 490 -17.96 15.32 -27.19
N GLY A 491 -18.15 15.84 -25.96
CA GLY A 491 -18.50 15.08 -24.77
C GLY A 491 -17.32 14.37 -24.09
N LYS A 492 -16.09 14.46 -24.62
CA LYS A 492 -14.93 13.88 -23.95
C LYS A 492 -14.59 14.66 -22.69
N ILE A 493 -14.31 13.93 -21.62
CA ILE A 493 -13.98 14.50 -20.31
C ILE A 493 -12.47 14.51 -20.18
N TYR A 494 -11.90 15.69 -19.97
CA TYR A 494 -10.47 15.89 -19.73
C TYR A 494 -10.27 16.23 -18.27
N PHE A 495 -9.38 15.52 -17.59
CA PHE A 495 -9.16 15.75 -16.18
C PHE A 495 -7.69 15.57 -15.79
N SER A 496 -7.28 16.26 -14.74
CA SER A 496 -5.97 16.14 -14.14
C SER A 496 -5.96 15.01 -13.11
N GLU A 497 -4.85 14.30 -13.06
CA GLU A 497 -4.47 13.56 -11.86
C GLU A 497 -3.19 14.18 -11.31
N ALA A 498 -3.32 14.86 -10.18
CA ALA A 498 -2.25 15.64 -9.56
C ALA A 498 -1.02 14.79 -9.23
N THR A 499 -1.22 13.57 -8.72
CA THR A 499 -0.10 12.66 -8.47
C THR A 499 -0.49 11.19 -8.58
N THR A 500 0.40 10.40 -9.19
CA THR A 500 0.27 8.93 -9.25
C THR A 500 0.94 8.21 -8.07
N ARG A 501 1.55 8.96 -7.13
CA ARG A 501 2.35 8.40 -6.03
C ARG A 501 1.73 8.57 -4.64
N TYR A 502 1.10 9.70 -4.38
CA TYR A 502 0.59 10.07 -3.06
C TYR A 502 -0.94 10.07 -3.06
N GLU A 503 -1.52 9.87 -1.88
CA GLU A 503 -2.97 9.95 -1.66
C GLU A 503 -3.35 11.35 -1.14
N MET A 504 -4.65 11.65 -1.09
CA MET A 504 -5.19 12.92 -0.58
C MET A 504 -4.71 13.29 0.84
N HIS A 505 -4.41 12.34 1.70
CA HIS A 505 -3.88 12.67 3.04
C HIS A 505 -2.37 12.96 3.06
N SER A 506 -1.69 12.87 1.91
CA SER A 506 -0.23 12.93 1.78
C SER A 506 0.24 13.75 0.57
N TRP A 507 -0.65 14.53 -0.08
CA TRP A 507 -0.36 15.29 -1.30
C TRP A 507 0.79 16.29 -1.12
N ALA A 508 0.96 16.87 0.07
CA ALA A 508 2.04 17.82 0.37
C ALA A 508 3.45 17.23 0.17
N MET A 509 3.58 15.90 0.27
CA MET A 509 4.83 15.18 -0.05
C MET A 509 5.23 15.34 -1.51
N ASP A 510 4.26 15.49 -2.42
CA ASP A 510 4.50 15.68 -3.85
C ASP A 510 5.15 17.06 -4.10
N GLY A 511 4.67 18.10 -3.41
CA GLY A 511 5.24 19.44 -3.47
C GLY A 511 6.68 19.49 -2.95
N LEU A 512 6.97 18.80 -1.84
CA LEU A 512 8.35 18.67 -1.37
C LEU A 512 9.24 17.85 -2.29
N GLU A 513 8.67 16.86 -2.97
CA GLU A 513 9.41 16.06 -3.93
C GLU A 513 9.75 16.89 -5.19
N GLY A 514 8.84 17.76 -5.64
CA GLY A 514 9.05 18.66 -6.77
C GLY A 514 9.35 17.92 -8.07
N ARG A 515 8.64 16.81 -8.32
CA ARG A 515 8.85 15.93 -9.48
C ARG A 515 7.58 15.79 -10.31
N GLY A 516 7.77 15.44 -11.58
CA GLY A 516 6.67 15.09 -12.48
C GLY A 516 6.03 13.75 -12.11
N ASN A 517 5.04 13.77 -11.23
CA ASN A 517 4.29 12.58 -10.79
C ASN A 517 2.84 12.54 -11.29
N GLY A 518 2.32 13.65 -11.81
CA GLY A 518 0.96 13.80 -12.31
C GLY A 518 0.84 13.62 -13.82
N ARG A 519 -0.41 13.69 -14.30
CA ARG A 519 -0.79 13.48 -15.70
C ARG A 519 -2.10 14.16 -16.06
N ILE A 520 -2.31 14.37 -17.37
CA ILE A 520 -3.62 14.71 -17.95
C ILE A 520 -4.21 13.45 -18.57
N ILE A 521 -5.50 13.23 -18.33
CA ILE A 521 -6.25 12.04 -18.72
C ILE A 521 -7.48 12.46 -19.51
N CYS A 522 -7.91 11.62 -20.44
CA CYS A 522 -9.14 11.80 -21.19
C CYS A 522 -9.97 10.53 -21.07
N HIS A 523 -11.23 10.71 -20.69
CA HIS A 523 -12.27 9.69 -20.75
C HIS A 523 -13.20 9.98 -21.91
N ASP A 524 -13.51 8.95 -22.69
CA ASP A 524 -14.44 9.02 -23.81
C ASP A 524 -15.73 8.26 -23.45
N PRO A 525 -16.83 8.96 -23.10
CA PRO A 525 -18.08 8.32 -22.70
C PRO A 525 -18.68 7.43 -23.79
N ALA A 526 -18.43 7.72 -25.07
CA ALA A 526 -18.99 6.93 -26.18
C ALA A 526 -18.34 5.54 -26.29
N THR A 527 -17.09 5.40 -25.86
CA THR A 527 -16.36 4.12 -25.88
C THR A 527 -16.16 3.50 -24.50
N GLY A 528 -16.38 4.26 -23.44
CA GLY A 528 -16.05 3.90 -22.05
C GLY A 528 -14.55 3.82 -21.78
N GLN A 529 -13.68 4.28 -22.70
CA GLN A 529 -12.23 4.17 -22.55
C GLN A 529 -11.62 5.40 -21.89
N THR A 530 -10.72 5.15 -20.95
CA THR A 530 -9.93 6.19 -20.26
C THR A 530 -8.45 6.06 -20.59
N ARG A 531 -7.84 7.11 -21.14
CA ARG A 531 -6.42 7.12 -21.54
C ARG A 531 -5.66 8.33 -20.98
N THR A 532 -4.44 8.07 -20.54
CA THR A 532 -3.47 9.10 -20.19
C THR A 532 -2.93 9.77 -21.46
N LEU A 533 -3.03 11.09 -21.53
CA LEU A 533 -2.57 11.91 -22.66
C LEU A 533 -1.16 12.46 -22.44
N ILE A 534 -0.93 13.10 -21.29
CA ILE A 534 0.34 13.74 -20.93
C ILE A 534 0.81 13.16 -19.61
N ARG A 535 2.11 12.88 -19.48
CA ARG A 535 2.72 12.29 -18.27
C ARG A 535 3.84 13.16 -17.74
N ASN A 536 4.26 12.88 -16.51
CA ASN A 536 5.38 13.53 -15.83
C ASN A 536 5.15 15.03 -15.60
N LEU A 537 3.92 15.39 -15.27
CA LEU A 537 3.54 16.76 -14.92
C LEU A 537 3.73 17.00 -13.43
N MET A 538 4.17 18.20 -13.05
CA MET A 538 4.36 18.57 -11.65
C MET A 538 3.05 19.10 -11.09
N PHE A 539 2.26 18.16 -10.54
CA PHE A 539 0.96 18.44 -9.92
C PHE A 539 0.05 19.25 -10.84
N PRO A 540 -0.43 18.63 -11.94
CA PRO A 540 -1.43 19.27 -12.76
C PRO A 540 -2.71 19.42 -11.95
N ASN A 541 -3.25 20.63 -11.92
CA ASN A 541 -4.53 20.93 -11.31
C ASN A 541 -5.47 21.55 -12.35
N GLY A 542 -6.22 22.58 -11.96
CA GLY A 542 -7.14 23.40 -12.74
C GLY A 542 -7.19 23.14 -14.24
N ILE A 543 -8.26 22.53 -14.73
CA ILE A 543 -8.53 22.23 -16.14
C ILE A 543 -9.62 23.15 -16.65
N CYS A 544 -9.35 23.86 -17.74
CA CYS A 544 -10.34 24.73 -18.37
C CYS A 544 -10.32 24.58 -19.89
N LEU A 545 -11.46 24.25 -20.49
CA LEU A 545 -11.64 24.29 -21.92
C LEU A 545 -11.61 25.74 -22.40
N ALA A 546 -10.72 26.05 -23.34
CA ALA A 546 -10.66 27.36 -23.98
C ALA A 546 -12.01 27.70 -24.66
N HIS A 547 -12.34 28.98 -24.76
CA HIS A 547 -13.58 29.46 -25.39
C HIS A 547 -13.77 28.95 -26.83
N ASP A 548 -12.68 28.66 -27.54
CA ASP A 548 -12.69 28.11 -28.90
C ASP A 548 -13.06 26.61 -28.98
N GLY A 549 -13.09 25.90 -27.85
CA GLY A 549 -13.33 24.46 -27.77
C GLY A 549 -12.25 23.58 -28.42
N GLN A 550 -11.10 24.14 -28.80
CA GLN A 550 -10.01 23.43 -29.50
C GLN A 550 -8.85 23.04 -28.59
N SER A 551 -8.82 23.54 -27.35
CA SER A 551 -7.71 23.34 -26.42
C SER A 551 -8.17 23.41 -24.96
N ILE A 552 -7.35 22.88 -24.06
CA ILE A 552 -7.53 22.98 -22.61
C ILE A 552 -6.33 23.69 -22.00
N PHE A 553 -6.59 24.60 -21.06
CA PHE A 553 -5.59 25.12 -20.14
C PHE A 553 -5.47 24.19 -18.95
N PHE A 554 -4.25 24.06 -18.43
CA PHE A 554 -4.02 23.38 -17.16
C PHE A 554 -2.95 24.04 -16.32
N ALA A 555 -3.19 24.11 -15.01
CA ALA A 555 -2.24 24.63 -14.03
C ALA A 555 -1.20 23.56 -13.67
N LEU A 556 0.05 23.97 -13.44
CA LEU A 556 1.09 23.14 -12.83
C LEU A 556 1.53 23.77 -11.51
N THR A 557 0.90 23.32 -10.43
CA THR A 557 0.90 23.97 -9.11
C THR A 557 2.31 24.15 -8.55
N TRP A 558 3.16 23.11 -8.59
CA TRP A 558 4.50 23.19 -7.97
C TRP A 558 5.54 23.96 -8.77
N ILE A 559 5.33 24.16 -10.06
CA ILE A 559 6.26 24.97 -10.88
C ILE A 559 5.72 26.35 -11.22
N CYS A 560 4.52 26.67 -10.74
CA CYS A 560 3.92 27.99 -10.87
C CYS A 560 3.77 28.41 -12.35
N GLN A 561 3.20 27.51 -13.18
CA GLN A 561 3.02 27.73 -14.62
C GLN A 561 1.62 27.33 -15.08
N ILE A 562 1.16 27.98 -16.16
CA ILE A 562 -0.02 27.57 -16.92
C ILE A 562 0.43 27.01 -18.28
N LYS A 563 -0.13 25.86 -18.64
CA LYS A 563 0.09 25.21 -19.94
C LYS A 563 -1.20 25.17 -20.73
N ARG A 564 -1.09 25.06 -22.05
CA ARG A 564 -2.19 24.81 -22.97
C ARG A 564 -1.92 23.54 -23.76
N TYR A 565 -2.90 22.63 -23.80
CA TYR A 565 -2.89 21.43 -24.61
C TYR A 565 -3.95 21.51 -25.70
N TRP A 566 -3.53 21.30 -26.95
CA TRP A 566 -4.42 21.37 -28.10
C TRP A 566 -5.11 20.03 -28.36
N ILE A 567 -6.43 19.97 -28.20
CA ILE A 567 -7.24 18.76 -28.39
C ILE A 567 -7.75 18.63 -29.83
N ALA A 568 -7.85 19.74 -30.55
CA ALA A 568 -8.27 19.83 -31.94
C ALA A 568 -7.40 20.84 -32.73
N GLY A 569 -7.71 21.03 -34.02
CA GLY A 569 -7.02 21.98 -34.89
C GLY A 569 -5.63 21.51 -35.39
N PRO A 570 -4.88 22.38 -36.09
CA PRO A 570 -3.58 22.04 -36.68
C PRO A 570 -2.49 21.76 -35.64
N LYS A 571 -2.64 22.31 -34.42
CA LYS A 571 -1.73 22.08 -33.28
C LYS A 571 -2.10 20.85 -32.44
N LYS A 572 -3.08 20.04 -32.85
CA LYS A 572 -3.57 18.90 -32.05
C LYS A 572 -2.44 18.02 -31.52
N GLY A 573 -2.44 17.79 -30.22
CA GLY A 573 -1.45 16.97 -29.51
C GLY A 573 -0.23 17.72 -28.99
N THR A 574 -0.06 19.00 -29.30
CA THR A 574 1.04 19.82 -28.76
C THR A 574 0.68 20.46 -27.42
N VAL A 575 1.69 20.68 -26.59
CA VAL A 575 1.62 21.42 -25.33
C VAL A 575 2.48 22.68 -25.46
N GLU A 576 1.95 23.83 -25.09
CA GLU A 576 2.69 25.10 -25.02
C GLU A 576 2.57 25.74 -23.64
N THR A 577 3.54 26.58 -23.27
CA THR A 577 3.46 27.38 -22.05
C THR A 577 2.71 28.66 -22.33
N VAL A 578 1.78 29.02 -21.43
CA VAL A 578 0.96 30.24 -21.55
C VAL A 578 1.47 31.28 -20.56
N ILE A 579 1.60 30.90 -19.29
CA ILE A 579 2.16 31.75 -18.25
C ILE A 579 3.32 31.01 -17.59
N GLU A 580 4.44 31.71 -17.46
CA GLU A 580 5.60 31.25 -16.71
C GLU A 580 5.73 32.03 -15.41
N ASN A 581 6.28 31.38 -14.39
CA ASN A 581 6.81 32.05 -13.21
C ASN A 581 5.76 32.88 -12.45
N LEU A 582 4.63 32.27 -12.07
CA LEU A 582 3.60 32.90 -11.23
C LEU A 582 4.13 33.18 -9.82
N PRO A 583 3.61 34.21 -9.11
CA PRO A 583 4.00 34.54 -7.74
C PRO A 583 3.49 33.53 -6.70
N GLY A 584 2.53 32.69 -7.08
CA GLY A 584 1.92 31.68 -6.22
C GLY A 584 1.71 30.35 -6.94
N ASN A 585 1.19 29.38 -6.18
CA ASN A 585 0.82 28.06 -6.66
C ASN A 585 -0.55 28.14 -7.37
N PRO A 586 -0.60 27.97 -8.70
CA PRO A 586 -1.85 28.00 -9.44
C PRO A 586 -2.70 26.78 -9.15
N ASP A 587 -4.01 27.00 -9.16
CA ASP A 587 -5.05 26.01 -8.89
C ASP A 587 -6.12 26.03 -10.00
N ASN A 588 -7.42 26.01 -9.70
CA ASN A 588 -8.48 25.98 -10.71
C ASN A 588 -8.43 27.17 -11.68
N ILE A 589 -8.80 26.88 -12.94
CA ILE A 589 -8.90 27.84 -14.04
C ILE A 589 -10.34 27.82 -14.54
N ASN A 590 -10.97 28.98 -14.71
CA ASN A 590 -12.35 29.05 -15.18
C ASN A 590 -12.56 30.21 -16.18
N ARG A 591 -13.57 30.11 -17.03
CA ARG A 591 -13.89 31.15 -18.01
C ARG A 591 -14.44 32.41 -17.34
N SER A 592 -14.17 33.57 -17.94
CA SER A 592 -14.81 34.84 -17.59
C SER A 592 -15.76 35.32 -18.68
N SER A 593 -16.68 36.23 -18.33
CA SER A 593 -17.71 36.73 -19.25
C SER A 593 -17.18 37.56 -20.42
N ASP A 594 -16.01 38.19 -20.27
CA ASP A 594 -15.33 39.03 -21.26
C ASP A 594 -14.42 38.26 -22.23
N GLY A 595 -14.53 36.93 -22.29
CA GLY A 595 -13.73 36.09 -23.18
C GLY A 595 -12.33 35.75 -22.67
N ASN A 596 -12.00 36.15 -21.44
CA ASN A 596 -10.76 35.85 -20.75
C ASN A 596 -10.93 34.65 -19.79
N TYR A 597 -9.96 34.49 -18.87
CA TYR A 597 -9.93 33.41 -17.90
C TYR A 597 -9.55 33.90 -16.50
N TRP A 598 -10.13 33.26 -15.50
CA TRP A 598 -9.78 33.37 -14.08
C TRP A 598 -8.85 32.24 -13.66
N LEU A 599 -7.94 32.52 -12.73
CA LEU A 599 -7.02 31.54 -12.13
C LEU A 599 -6.94 31.75 -10.62
N ALA A 600 -7.02 30.67 -9.86
CA ALA A 600 -6.84 30.67 -8.41
C ALA A 600 -5.37 30.51 -8.09
N MET A 601 -4.93 31.19 -7.04
CA MET A 601 -3.65 30.92 -6.40
C MET A 601 -3.89 30.53 -4.94
N THR A 602 -3.71 29.25 -4.64
CA THR A 602 -3.97 28.67 -3.32
C THR A 602 -2.94 29.10 -2.27
N GLY A 603 -1.71 29.38 -2.69
CA GLY A 603 -0.68 29.86 -1.77
C GLY A 603 0.40 30.62 -2.49
N MET A 604 1.09 31.49 -1.75
CA MET A 604 2.11 32.37 -2.31
C MET A 604 3.51 31.81 -2.10
N ARG A 605 4.37 31.97 -3.11
CA ARG A 605 5.80 31.67 -2.97
C ARG A 605 6.43 32.63 -1.97
N THR A 606 7.46 32.15 -1.30
CA THR A 606 8.28 32.97 -0.41
C THR A 606 9.74 32.77 -0.76
N PRO A 607 10.63 33.75 -0.49
CA PRO A 607 12.06 33.58 -0.72
C PRO A 607 12.63 32.34 -0.01
N ALA A 608 12.11 32.02 1.18
CA ALA A 608 12.49 30.83 1.93
C ALA A 608 12.05 29.52 1.24
N TYR A 609 10.83 29.48 0.71
CA TYR A 609 10.32 28.33 -0.05
C TYR A 609 11.11 28.10 -1.34
N ASP A 610 11.35 29.14 -2.13
CA ASP A 610 12.11 29.07 -3.38
C ASP A 610 13.55 28.58 -3.13
N LEU A 611 14.20 29.08 -2.07
CA LEU A 611 15.52 28.59 -1.66
C LEU A 611 15.48 27.10 -1.27
N ALA A 612 14.45 26.66 -0.54
CA ALA A 612 14.28 25.25 -0.18
C ALA A 612 14.09 24.35 -1.42
N MET A 613 13.38 24.83 -2.44
CA MET A 613 13.20 24.11 -3.73
C MET A 613 14.51 23.93 -4.48
N ARG A 614 15.47 24.87 -4.37
CA ARG A 614 16.81 24.72 -4.93
C ARG A 614 17.72 23.78 -4.12
N MET A 615 17.30 23.32 -2.93
CA MET A 615 18.12 22.52 -2.00
C MET A 615 17.53 21.12 -1.71
N PRO A 616 17.66 20.13 -2.61
CA PRO A 616 17.17 18.76 -2.39
C PRO A 616 17.64 18.09 -1.09
N GLY A 617 18.91 18.32 -0.71
CA GLY A 617 19.49 17.79 0.51
C GLY A 617 18.87 18.39 1.78
N PHE A 618 18.47 19.66 1.74
CA PHE A 618 17.73 20.32 2.83
C PHE A 618 16.35 19.70 2.98
N ARG A 619 15.57 19.61 1.90
CA ARG A 619 14.24 18.98 1.90
C ARG A 619 14.29 17.51 2.33
N THR A 620 15.32 16.77 1.92
CA THR A 620 15.54 15.39 2.36
C THR A 620 15.73 15.30 3.88
N ARG A 621 16.46 16.25 4.49
CA ARG A 621 16.60 16.30 5.96
C ARG A 621 15.30 16.71 6.64
N MET A 622 14.57 17.67 6.05
CA MET A 622 13.27 18.14 6.54
C MET A 622 12.28 16.97 6.63
N VAL A 623 12.06 16.23 5.53
CA VAL A 623 11.19 15.03 5.51
C VAL A 623 11.63 13.97 6.52
N LYS A 624 12.93 13.84 6.79
CA LYS A 624 13.47 12.81 7.69
C LYS A 624 13.43 13.16 9.18
N ARG A 625 13.40 14.45 9.53
CA ARG A 625 13.68 14.96 10.88
C ARG A 625 12.64 15.93 11.43
N VAL A 626 11.83 16.55 10.58
CA VAL A 626 10.87 17.59 10.95
C VAL A 626 9.44 17.05 10.78
N PRO A 627 8.53 17.29 11.74
CA PRO A 627 7.11 16.99 11.59
C PRO A 627 6.49 17.67 10.35
N PRO A 628 5.51 17.04 9.65
CA PRO A 628 4.94 17.60 8.42
C PRO A 628 4.30 18.99 8.54
N ASP A 629 3.73 19.29 9.69
CA ASP A 629 3.14 20.56 10.09
C ASP A 629 4.15 21.70 10.22
N GLU A 630 5.44 21.38 10.37
CA GLU A 630 6.55 22.33 10.54
C GLU A 630 7.41 22.46 9.28
N TRP A 631 6.92 21.96 8.14
CA TRP A 631 7.67 22.02 6.89
C TRP A 631 7.62 23.41 6.27
N LEU A 632 8.75 23.84 5.70
CA LEU A 632 8.77 25.01 4.83
C LEU A 632 7.95 24.70 3.58
N TYR A 633 6.87 25.45 3.44
CA TYR A 633 5.91 25.36 2.36
C TYR A 633 5.56 26.75 1.82
N SER A 634 4.80 26.82 0.73
CA SER A 634 4.22 28.08 0.28
C SER A 634 3.25 28.62 1.33
N ASN A 635 3.06 29.94 1.34
CA ASN A 635 2.14 30.58 2.28
C ASN A 635 0.70 30.35 1.81
N ILE A 636 0.12 29.24 2.23
CA ILE A 636 -1.28 28.86 1.95
C ILE A 636 -2.29 29.65 2.77
N ASN A 637 -1.86 30.48 3.73
CA ASN A 637 -2.79 31.34 4.46
C ASN A 637 -3.28 32.49 3.59
N ASN A 638 -2.51 32.91 2.58
CA ASN A 638 -2.89 34.01 1.70
C ASN A 638 -3.11 33.47 0.28
N GLY A 639 -4.33 33.60 -0.22
CA GLY A 639 -4.73 33.22 -1.56
C GLY A 639 -5.11 34.44 -2.40
N SER A 640 -5.16 34.27 -3.71
CA SER A 640 -5.63 35.35 -4.60
C SER A 640 -6.26 34.76 -5.86
N VAL A 641 -6.91 35.62 -6.63
CA VAL A 641 -7.42 35.29 -7.97
C VAL A 641 -6.75 36.22 -8.97
N ILE A 642 -6.34 35.71 -10.13
CA ILE A 642 -5.84 36.54 -11.22
C ILE A 642 -6.70 36.36 -12.47
N LYS A 643 -6.76 37.40 -13.29
CA LYS A 643 -7.41 37.39 -14.60
C LYS A 643 -6.35 37.41 -15.69
N PHE A 644 -6.49 36.56 -16.71
CA PHE A 644 -5.52 36.47 -17.81
C PHE A 644 -6.17 36.19 -19.17
N THR A 645 -5.48 36.56 -20.25
CA THR A 645 -5.91 36.34 -21.64
C THR A 645 -5.55 34.95 -22.17
N ALA A 646 -6.10 34.54 -23.31
CA ALA A 646 -5.75 33.26 -23.94
C ALA A 646 -4.25 33.15 -24.31
N GLU A 647 -3.59 34.30 -24.49
CA GLU A 647 -2.18 34.46 -24.81
C GLU A 647 -1.27 34.49 -23.57
N GLY A 648 -1.86 34.57 -22.36
CA GLY A 648 -1.12 34.56 -21.10
C GLY A 648 -0.76 35.95 -20.54
N GLU A 649 -1.36 37.02 -21.05
CA GLU A 649 -1.22 38.35 -20.46
C GLU A 649 -2.08 38.44 -19.19
N VAL A 650 -1.47 38.76 -18.04
CA VAL A 650 -2.19 38.95 -16.79
C VAL A 650 -2.76 40.37 -16.76
N LEU A 651 -4.07 40.47 -16.58
CA LEU A 651 -4.82 41.73 -16.66
C LEU A 651 -5.06 42.36 -15.29
N ALA A 652 -5.24 41.53 -14.26
CA ALA A 652 -5.52 42.00 -12.90
C ALA A 652 -5.24 40.89 -11.88
N SER A 653 -4.94 41.28 -10.65
CA SER A 653 -4.89 40.41 -9.48
C SER A 653 -5.84 40.90 -8.40
N TYR A 654 -6.46 39.97 -7.68
CA TYR A 654 -7.49 40.20 -6.68
C TYR A 654 -7.11 39.52 -5.38
N TRP A 655 -7.00 40.31 -4.31
CA TRP A 655 -6.44 39.86 -3.04
C TRP A 655 -7.36 40.17 -1.85
N ASP A 656 -7.26 39.36 -0.80
CA ASP A 656 -7.74 39.70 0.54
C ASP A 656 -6.50 39.87 1.44
N LYS A 657 -6.08 41.13 1.65
CA LYS A 657 -4.90 41.43 2.48
C LYS A 657 -5.05 40.96 3.94
N SER A 658 -6.28 40.88 4.45
CA SER A 658 -6.52 40.39 5.81
C SER A 658 -6.25 38.89 5.92
N ALA A 659 -6.46 38.16 4.82
CA ALA A 659 -6.47 36.70 4.77
C ALA A 659 -7.43 36.04 5.78
N GLU A 660 -8.41 36.79 6.31
CA GLU A 660 -9.36 36.29 7.31
C GLU A 660 -10.63 35.71 6.68
N ASN A 661 -11.07 36.28 5.55
CA ASN A 661 -12.36 35.92 4.96
C ASN A 661 -12.27 34.64 4.14
N HIS A 662 -11.28 34.57 3.24
CA HIS A 662 -11.07 33.45 2.32
C HIS A 662 -9.58 33.12 2.14
N PRO A 663 -8.93 32.50 3.15
CA PRO A 663 -7.59 31.97 2.97
C PRO A 663 -7.60 30.80 1.97
N ALA A 664 -6.45 30.48 1.39
CA ALA A 664 -6.25 29.32 0.50
C ALA A 664 -7.31 29.17 -0.62
N ILE A 665 -7.51 30.20 -1.46
CA ILE A 665 -8.48 30.15 -2.56
C ILE A 665 -8.04 29.09 -3.58
N THR A 666 -8.83 28.04 -3.75
CA THR A 666 -8.55 26.93 -4.68
C THR A 666 -9.36 27.04 -5.96
N SER A 667 -10.51 27.72 -5.93
CA SER A 667 -11.38 27.88 -7.08
C SER A 667 -12.13 29.21 -7.12
N MET A 668 -12.60 29.57 -8.31
CA MET A 668 -13.49 30.70 -8.51
C MET A 668 -14.45 30.48 -9.68
N ARG A 669 -15.68 30.96 -9.59
CA ARG A 669 -16.60 30.99 -10.73
C ARG A 669 -17.21 32.35 -10.88
N GLU A 670 -17.10 32.92 -12.06
CA GLU A 670 -17.95 34.03 -12.43
C GLU A 670 -19.35 33.50 -12.76
N HIS A 671 -20.40 34.20 -12.35
CA HIS A 671 -21.78 33.91 -12.75
C HIS A 671 -22.65 35.13 -12.45
N ARG A 672 -23.38 35.64 -13.45
CA ARG A 672 -24.33 36.76 -13.35
C ARG A 672 -23.78 38.00 -12.62
N GLY A 673 -22.58 38.43 -13.01
CA GLY A 673 -21.94 39.64 -12.43
C GLY A 673 -21.31 39.45 -11.04
N TYR A 674 -21.23 38.22 -10.53
CA TYR A 674 -20.56 37.90 -9.27
C TYR A 674 -19.42 36.91 -9.48
N LEU A 675 -18.38 37.01 -8.66
CA LEU A 675 -17.33 36.02 -8.53
C LEU A 675 -17.55 35.23 -7.23
N TYR A 676 -17.68 33.92 -7.35
CA TYR A 676 -17.81 32.98 -6.24
C TYR A 676 -16.45 32.37 -5.96
N LEU A 677 -16.04 32.27 -4.69
CA LEU A 677 -14.72 31.80 -4.25
C LEU A 677 -14.84 30.52 -3.43
N GLY A 678 -14.13 29.48 -3.85
CA GLY A 678 -13.96 28.23 -3.09
C GLY A 678 -12.57 28.13 -2.45
N GLY A 679 -12.46 27.32 -1.40
CA GLY A 679 -11.21 27.05 -0.72
C GLY A 679 -11.26 25.77 0.10
N LEU A 680 -10.29 24.88 -0.12
CA LEU A 680 -10.16 23.57 0.55
C LEU A 680 -10.12 23.66 2.10
N MET A 681 -9.66 24.79 2.63
CA MET A 681 -9.53 25.06 4.06
C MET A 681 -10.61 25.97 4.64
N ASN A 682 -11.58 26.38 3.83
CA ASN A 682 -12.62 27.32 4.23
C ASN A 682 -13.86 26.59 4.74
N ASN A 683 -14.67 27.26 5.53
CA ASN A 683 -15.96 26.79 6.04
C ASN A 683 -17.12 27.65 5.49
N ARG A 684 -16.92 28.25 4.33
CA ARG A 684 -17.82 29.19 3.64
C ARG A 684 -17.40 29.32 2.17
N ILE A 685 -18.32 29.81 1.35
CA ILE A 685 -18.07 30.22 -0.04
C ILE A 685 -18.08 31.76 -0.07
N GLY A 686 -17.13 32.38 -0.75
CA GLY A 686 -17.10 33.84 -0.89
C GLY A 686 -17.93 34.28 -2.08
N ARG A 687 -18.67 35.38 -1.99
CA ARG A 687 -19.31 36.04 -3.12
C ARG A 687 -18.90 37.50 -3.19
N ILE A 688 -18.44 37.94 -4.35
CA ILE A 688 -18.08 39.34 -4.56
C ILE A 688 -18.66 39.89 -5.87
N PRO A 689 -19.27 41.10 -5.86
CA PRO A 689 -19.74 41.72 -7.09
C PRO A 689 -18.58 42.14 -7.98
N LEU A 690 -18.73 41.93 -9.28
CA LEU A 690 -17.80 42.38 -10.31
C LEU A 690 -18.43 43.57 -11.06
N PRO A 691 -17.94 44.81 -10.88
CA PRO A 691 -18.58 45.99 -11.46
C PRO A 691 -18.66 45.98 -12.99
N ASP A 692 -17.66 45.39 -13.65
CA ASP A 692 -17.50 45.40 -15.11
C ASP A 692 -17.90 44.05 -15.77
N ALA A 693 -18.46 43.11 -15.00
CA ALA A 693 -18.88 41.81 -15.53
C ALA A 693 -20.30 41.84 -16.11
N ASP A 694 -20.57 40.98 -17.08
CA ASP A 694 -21.91 40.85 -17.66
C ASP A 694 -22.88 40.20 -16.64
N PRO A 695 -23.93 40.94 -16.19
CA PRO A 695 -24.88 40.44 -15.21
C PRO A 695 -25.80 39.34 -15.77
N THR A 696 -25.84 39.16 -17.08
CA THR A 696 -26.63 38.12 -17.76
C THR A 696 -25.82 36.89 -18.12
N TRP A 697 -24.51 36.89 -17.87
CA TRP A 697 -23.64 35.78 -18.24
C TRP A 697 -23.88 34.55 -17.36
N ASP A 698 -24.25 33.45 -18.01
CA ASP A 698 -24.44 32.15 -17.39
C ASP A 698 -23.25 31.24 -17.74
N SER A 699 -22.54 30.82 -16.69
CA SER A 699 -21.35 29.99 -16.84
C SER A 699 -21.65 28.66 -17.53
N SER A 700 -22.82 28.03 -17.32
CA SER A 700 -23.19 26.78 -17.98
C SER A 700 -23.50 27.00 -19.46
N ASP A 701 -24.21 28.08 -19.79
CA ASP A 701 -24.52 28.40 -21.18
C ASP A 701 -23.28 28.82 -21.98
N SER A 702 -22.21 29.30 -21.32
CA SER A 702 -20.93 29.55 -21.98
C SER A 702 -20.30 28.28 -22.58
N TYR A 703 -20.65 27.10 -22.06
CA TYR A 703 -20.19 25.81 -22.57
C TYR A 703 -21.21 25.19 -23.54
N TRP A 704 -22.50 25.22 -23.18
CA TRP A 704 -23.53 24.39 -23.82
C TRP A 704 -24.55 25.18 -24.64
N GLY A 705 -24.49 26.51 -24.60
CA GLY A 705 -25.55 27.40 -25.09
C GLY A 705 -26.82 27.32 -24.23
N PRO A 706 -27.80 28.21 -24.50
CA PRO A 706 -29.08 28.19 -23.81
C PRO A 706 -29.83 26.89 -24.06
N LYS A 707 -30.49 26.35 -23.04
CA LYS A 707 -31.35 25.17 -23.17
C LYS A 707 -32.62 25.57 -23.95
N ALA A 708 -32.92 24.83 -25.01
CA ALA A 708 -34.10 25.06 -25.87
C ALA A 708 -35.42 24.76 -25.15
#